data_AF-A0A067CP20-F1
#
_entry.id   AF-A0A067CP20-F1
#
_cell.length_a   1.000
_cell.length_b   1.000
_cell.length_c   1.000
_cell.angle_alpha   90.00
_cell.angle_beta   90.00
_cell.angle_gamma   90.00
#
_symmetry.space_group_name_H-M   'P 1'
#
loop_
_entity.id
_entity.type
_entity.pdbx_description
1 polymer ?
#
loop_
_entity_poly.entity_id
_entity_poly.type
_entity_poly.pdbx_seq_one_letter_code
_entity_poly.pdbx_strand_id
1 'polypeptide(L)'
;MAAKMEDALPPFDDASSDIYDDVCMLSEYPEDHKKSATIAIDVRADSRARARGESVLLNDPLVSDDDANELILEANRVPDESNLSFDEIMKNIKERRYYQEQFANIQGQAGMNPRTLKFRPSYEAAYAAYIQRDSLHRTRFCFFMGAAALSFYLWYDAQQPSYQATANMHFWTFESGNVTRKDMLDVLSILGPAAFLCGICLTILPCLVSRFRLERLTFGIFGTVALTLILRKPVGRYKGPVLPLVILMIPIFGMTRMRFRLSCILGWSIFLTYFTIQTIARAQLDDATAKKWDSQSDIIYQTINYGISVIGGMVSHYRQELLRRRNFALKLPFTGLTDDDLEPMQMDKFRKRSLMRRTTLSFKNDQVEDLFYRHWYLIDPFPFENPNAASLHLGVFRVLRFAVMGLVIDQVILGVQDYKLLWLPGHPVKPKSLFSAAESEYAYVGALIARYGVIVPCYLSMVLFMHWLGTAFYAKWLQKHDDDNLNEATHNADDTSPVAKLSTLEQVSKVALNVSRWKHWRDEKLTEMLAAKGGYVKYAQWYSAVVIFLHVSCMAALLIWLTRNTHAPQNVYFMGFLNSLLFPHRSGFRIRFVYASSTTLALAVTFIAIFACVLAPADADHALHVLWVQYTTYIVVVVVLGMFISHEEESLRRTFFILKSMRTLEFKSWFHTVLRVQGWVRAKLKRKLHDIRARRSDLDEALLAPSAPVVSNAAPYMAQASKFGVMSQGFNLTAVLVDVIMSSLQS
;
A
#
# COMPACT_ATOMS: atom_id res chain seq x y z
N MET A 1 -28.40 -44.39 70.01
CA MET A 1 -27.61 -45.00 68.92
C MET A 1 -27.16 -43.89 67.97
N ALA A 2 -26.27 -43.04 68.48
CA ALA A 2 -25.65 -41.91 67.79
C ALA A 2 -24.19 -41.90 68.25
N ALA A 3 -23.25 -42.16 67.34
CA ALA A 3 -21.81 -41.86 67.47
C ALA A 3 -21.05 -42.38 66.23
N LYS A 4 -20.36 -41.46 65.55
CA LYS A 4 -18.94 -41.46 65.11
C LYS A 4 -18.81 -40.59 63.86
N MET A 5 -18.38 -39.32 64.01
CA MET A 5 -16.98 -38.84 64.11
C MET A 5 -16.16 -39.26 62.89
N GLU A 6 -15.65 -38.39 62.02
CA GLU A 6 -14.87 -37.13 62.11
C GLU A 6 -13.51 -37.39 61.41
N ASP A 7 -13.04 -36.38 60.70
CA ASP A 7 -11.67 -36.16 60.22
C ASP A 7 -11.09 -36.99 59.06
N ALA A 8 -10.95 -36.35 57.90
CA ALA A 8 -9.65 -35.79 57.50
C ALA A 8 -9.73 -35.12 56.10
N LEU A 9 -9.70 -33.78 56.09
CA LEU A 9 -9.24 -32.98 54.95
C LEU A 9 -7.71 -33.04 54.85
N PRO A 10 -7.15 -32.97 53.63
CA PRO A 10 -6.04 -32.08 53.36
C PRO A 10 -6.37 -31.11 52.20
N PRO A 11 -5.58 -30.04 52.03
CA PRO A 11 -6.07 -28.72 51.62
C PRO A 11 -6.12 -28.50 50.11
N PHE A 12 -6.88 -27.45 49.75
CA PHE A 12 -6.79 -26.72 48.49
C PHE A 12 -5.34 -26.28 48.23
N ASP A 13 -4.78 -26.74 47.10
CA ASP A 13 -3.59 -26.13 46.50
C ASP A 13 -4.00 -25.39 45.22
N ASP A 14 -3.70 -24.09 45.24
CA ASP A 14 -3.74 -23.17 44.10
C ASP A 14 -2.75 -23.63 43.02
N ALA A 15 -3.26 -24.25 41.95
CA ALA A 15 -2.51 -24.50 40.72
C ALA A 15 -3.24 -23.85 39.54
N SER A 16 -3.30 -22.51 39.52
CA SER A 16 -3.80 -21.75 38.37
C SER A 16 -3.01 -20.47 38.05
N SER A 17 -1.79 -20.32 38.59
CA SER A 17 -0.95 -19.12 38.36
C SER A 17 0.14 -19.26 37.30
N ASP A 18 0.51 -20.45 36.82
CA ASP A 18 1.81 -20.61 36.12
C ASP A 18 1.74 -20.62 34.58
N ILE A 19 0.73 -19.99 33.96
CA ILE A 19 0.61 -19.89 32.49
C ILE A 19 0.78 -18.44 31.98
N TYR A 20 1.18 -17.50 32.84
CA TYR A 20 1.29 -16.08 32.48
C TYR A 20 2.70 -15.49 32.32
N ASP A 21 3.78 -16.25 32.57
CA ASP A 21 5.14 -15.66 32.64
C ASP A 21 6.03 -15.80 31.39
N ASP A 22 5.60 -16.44 30.30
CA ASP A 22 6.50 -16.72 29.16
C ASP A 22 6.38 -15.81 27.93
N VAL A 23 5.85 -14.58 28.08
CA VAL A 23 5.92 -13.57 27.00
C VAL A 23 6.22 -12.18 27.58
N CYS A 24 7.42 -12.02 28.13
CA CYS A 24 7.95 -10.69 28.42
C CYS A 24 8.55 -10.07 27.14
N MET A 25 7.71 -9.46 26.31
CA MET A 25 8.12 -8.62 25.18
C MET A 25 7.62 -7.19 25.38
N LEU A 26 8.59 -6.27 25.49
CA LEU A 26 8.50 -4.81 25.33
C LEU A 26 7.86 -4.00 26.47
N SER A 27 8.65 -3.81 27.53
CA SER A 27 8.67 -2.59 28.34
C SER A 27 9.54 -1.54 27.63
N GLU A 28 8.97 -0.39 27.28
CA GLU A 28 9.71 0.83 26.90
C GLU A 28 9.15 1.97 27.76
N TYR A 29 9.84 2.27 28.87
CA TYR A 29 10.08 3.57 29.52
C TYR A 29 10.58 3.28 30.95
N PRO A 30 11.83 3.60 31.31
CA PRO A 30 12.14 4.04 32.65
C PRO A 30 12.26 5.56 32.67
N GLU A 31 11.60 6.17 33.65
CA GLU A 31 11.88 7.53 34.08
C GLU A 31 13.35 7.68 34.48
N ASP A 32 13.86 8.89 34.29
CA ASP A 32 15.15 9.35 34.76
C ASP A 32 15.34 9.02 36.25
N HIS A 33 16.41 8.29 36.60
CA HIS A 33 17.37 8.65 37.67
C HIS A 33 18.33 7.50 38.07
N LYS A 34 19.57 7.91 38.39
CA LYS A 34 20.67 7.25 39.13
C LYS A 34 21.68 6.39 38.34
N LYS A 35 22.78 7.07 37.99
CA LYS A 35 24.13 6.50 37.76
C LYS A 35 24.79 6.09 39.10
N SER A 36 25.80 5.23 38.95
CA SER A 36 26.86 4.82 39.89
C SER A 36 26.59 3.56 40.72
N ALA A 37 27.02 2.41 40.20
CA ALA A 37 27.91 1.43 40.86
C ALA A 37 27.85 0.05 40.15
N THR A 38 28.54 -0.16 39.03
CA THR A 38 28.63 -1.52 38.43
C THR A 38 29.84 -1.73 37.51
N ILE A 39 31.04 -1.26 37.88
CA ILE A 39 32.24 -1.41 37.02
C ILE A 39 32.97 -2.77 37.25
N ALA A 40 32.62 -3.53 38.29
CA ALA A 40 33.35 -4.77 38.63
C ALA A 40 32.70 -6.08 38.15
N ILE A 41 31.46 -6.05 37.63
CA ILE A 41 30.73 -7.25 37.16
C ILE A 41 30.97 -7.50 35.65
N ASP A 42 31.39 -6.47 34.91
CA ASP A 42 31.48 -6.48 33.44
C ASP A 42 32.54 -7.44 32.88
N VAL A 43 33.69 -7.59 33.55
CA VAL A 43 34.83 -8.35 33.00
C VAL A 43 34.57 -9.87 32.95
N ARG A 44 33.70 -10.40 33.82
CA ARG A 44 33.33 -11.84 33.83
C ARG A 44 32.17 -12.17 32.89
N ALA A 45 31.30 -11.20 32.60
CA ALA A 45 30.25 -11.33 31.60
C ALA A 45 30.85 -11.31 30.19
N ASP A 46 31.81 -10.41 29.95
CA ASP A 46 32.49 -10.22 28.66
C ASP A 46 33.34 -11.45 28.25
N SER A 47 33.90 -12.16 29.23
CA SER A 47 34.59 -13.44 29.04
C SER A 47 33.65 -14.59 28.65
N ARG A 48 32.39 -14.60 29.13
CA ARG A 48 31.40 -15.62 28.78
C ARG A 48 30.73 -15.34 27.45
N ALA A 49 30.51 -14.07 27.11
CA ALA A 49 30.04 -13.60 25.81
C ALA A 49 30.99 -14.02 24.67
N ARG A 50 32.31 -13.85 24.87
CA ARG A 50 33.35 -14.29 23.91
C ARG A 50 33.38 -15.81 23.69
N ALA A 51 33.06 -16.61 24.70
CA ALA A 51 33.02 -18.08 24.58
C ALA A 51 31.73 -18.59 23.90
N ARG A 52 30.67 -17.77 23.84
CA ARG A 52 29.36 -18.10 23.23
C ARG A 52 29.20 -17.61 21.80
N GLY A 53 30.17 -16.87 21.26
CA GLY A 53 30.07 -16.32 19.92
C GLY A 53 29.05 -15.18 19.80
N GLU A 54 28.85 -14.43 20.89
CA GLU A 54 28.03 -13.22 20.85
C GLU A 54 28.69 -12.19 19.91
N SER A 55 27.87 -11.65 18.98
CA SER A 55 28.30 -10.65 18.01
C SER A 55 28.67 -9.36 18.71
N VAL A 56 29.97 -9.09 18.82
CA VAL A 56 30.54 -7.83 19.35
C VAL A 56 30.01 -6.59 18.61
N LEU A 57 29.57 -6.74 17.35
CA LEU A 57 29.04 -5.64 16.54
C LEU A 57 27.66 -5.12 16.98
N LEU A 58 26.85 -5.94 17.67
CA LEU A 58 25.49 -5.56 18.06
C LEU A 58 25.40 -5.04 19.50
N ASN A 59 26.26 -5.54 20.40
CA ASN A 59 26.10 -5.38 21.86
C ASN A 59 26.90 -4.25 22.52
N ASP A 60 27.65 -3.42 21.76
CA ASP A 60 28.42 -2.33 22.37
C ASP A 60 27.54 -1.06 22.58
N PRO A 61 27.29 -0.61 23.84
CA PRO A 61 26.47 0.55 24.14
C PRO A 61 27.12 1.91 23.81
N LEU A 62 28.36 1.93 23.29
CA LEU A 62 29.10 3.15 22.92
C LEU A 62 29.10 3.48 21.42
N VAL A 63 28.32 2.76 20.62
CA VAL A 63 28.31 2.81 19.14
C VAL A 63 27.44 3.97 18.62
N SER A 64 27.96 4.78 17.70
CA SER A 64 27.37 6.02 17.18
C SER A 64 26.35 5.78 16.05
N ASP A 65 25.56 6.80 15.68
CA ASP A 65 24.62 6.74 14.54
C ASP A 65 25.31 6.44 13.19
N ASP A 66 26.60 6.72 13.06
CA ASP A 66 27.38 6.47 11.83
C ASP A 66 27.59 4.96 11.61
N ASP A 67 27.74 4.18 12.69
CA ASP A 67 27.95 2.73 12.63
C ASP A 67 26.72 1.98 12.12
N ALA A 68 25.49 2.46 12.42
CA ALA A 68 24.26 1.83 11.93
C ALA A 68 24.12 1.93 10.40
N ASN A 69 24.57 3.04 9.80
CA ASN A 69 24.58 3.19 8.35
C ASN A 69 25.63 2.28 7.70
N GLU A 70 26.81 2.15 8.31
CA GLU A 70 27.87 1.26 7.84
C GLU A 70 27.44 -0.20 7.86
N LEU A 71 26.77 -0.64 8.94
CA LEU A 71 26.21 -2.00 9.04
C LEU A 71 25.18 -2.27 7.93
N ILE A 72 24.31 -1.30 7.62
CA ILE A 72 23.35 -1.44 6.51
C ILE A 72 24.08 -1.57 5.17
N LEU A 73 25.14 -0.79 4.95
CA LEU A 73 25.95 -0.89 3.73
C LEU A 73 26.64 -2.25 3.65
N GLU A 74 27.26 -2.71 4.74
CA GLU A 74 27.93 -4.01 4.84
C GLU A 74 26.97 -5.18 4.54
N ALA A 75 25.76 -5.14 5.10
CA ALA A 75 24.73 -6.16 4.87
C ALA A 75 24.38 -6.32 3.38
N ASN A 76 24.52 -5.25 2.60
CA ASN A 76 24.14 -5.20 1.19
C ASN A 76 25.33 -5.03 0.23
N ARG A 77 26.58 -5.23 0.70
CA ARG A 77 27.77 -5.19 -0.17
C ARG A 77 27.64 -6.20 -1.32
N VAL A 78 28.20 -5.84 -2.47
CA VAL A 78 28.36 -6.77 -3.60
C VAL A 78 29.33 -7.86 -3.15
N PRO A 79 28.99 -9.16 -3.30
CA PRO A 79 29.96 -10.22 -3.09
C PRO A 79 31.11 -10.03 -4.08
N ASP A 80 32.34 -10.05 -3.60
CA ASP A 80 33.52 -10.00 -4.47
C ASP A 80 33.75 -11.40 -5.05
N GLU A 81 33.37 -11.60 -6.31
CA GLU A 81 33.43 -12.90 -7.00
C GLU A 81 34.60 -13.00 -7.99
N SER A 82 35.44 -11.97 -8.11
CA SER A 82 36.49 -11.89 -9.15
C SER A 82 37.54 -13.00 -9.05
N ASN A 83 37.83 -13.48 -7.84
CA ASN A 83 38.91 -14.43 -7.56
C ASN A 83 38.43 -15.78 -6.98
N LEU A 84 37.17 -16.16 -7.18
CA LEU A 84 36.61 -17.39 -6.60
C LEU A 84 36.75 -18.60 -7.54
N SER A 85 37.17 -19.73 -6.98
CA SER A 85 37.13 -21.02 -7.66
C SER A 85 35.67 -21.47 -7.93
N PHE A 86 35.47 -22.34 -8.92
CA PHE A 86 34.12 -22.88 -9.24
C PHE A 86 33.44 -23.53 -8.01
N ASP A 87 34.21 -24.19 -7.16
CA ASP A 87 33.72 -24.80 -5.92
C ASP A 87 33.24 -23.75 -4.90
N GLU A 88 33.95 -22.62 -4.80
CA GLU A 88 33.55 -21.50 -3.96
C GLU A 88 32.31 -20.78 -4.50
N ILE A 89 32.21 -20.60 -5.82
CA ILE A 89 31.00 -20.07 -6.47
C ILE A 89 29.80 -20.98 -6.16
N MET A 90 29.97 -22.29 -6.32
CA MET A 90 28.91 -23.26 -6.00
C MET A 90 28.54 -23.25 -4.51
N LYS A 91 29.50 -23.04 -3.62
CA LYS A 91 29.28 -22.90 -2.18
C LYS A 91 28.50 -21.62 -1.87
N ASN A 92 28.84 -20.50 -2.50
CA ASN A 92 28.13 -19.22 -2.36
C ASN A 92 26.68 -19.32 -2.86
N ILE A 93 26.44 -20.02 -3.97
CA ILE A 93 25.07 -20.27 -4.47
C ILE A 93 24.27 -21.09 -3.45
N LYS A 94 24.87 -22.13 -2.86
CA LYS A 94 24.23 -22.95 -1.83
C LYS A 94 23.95 -22.14 -0.56
N GLU A 95 24.89 -21.30 -0.14
CA GLU A 95 24.72 -20.40 1.00
C GLU A 95 23.57 -19.40 0.76
N ARG A 96 23.53 -18.76 -0.41
CA ARG A 96 22.44 -17.84 -0.78
C ARG A 96 21.09 -18.54 -0.77
N ARG A 97 20.99 -19.76 -1.29
CA ARG A 97 19.74 -20.54 -1.25
C ARG A 97 19.32 -20.84 0.19
N TYR A 98 20.27 -21.30 1.01
CA TYR A 98 20.02 -21.59 2.42
C TYR A 98 19.59 -20.34 3.21
N TYR A 99 20.24 -19.21 2.94
CA TYR A 99 19.84 -17.90 3.46
C TYR A 99 18.39 -17.55 3.12
N GLN A 100 17.99 -17.71 1.85
CA GLN A 100 16.62 -17.45 1.41
C GLN A 100 15.61 -18.37 2.12
N GLU A 101 15.94 -19.65 2.30
CA GLU A 101 15.12 -20.60 3.04
C GLU A 101 14.96 -20.22 4.51
N GLN A 102 16.04 -19.80 5.18
CA GLN A 102 15.94 -19.37 6.59
C GLN A 102 15.08 -18.12 6.76
N PHE A 103 15.21 -17.13 5.87
CA PHE A 103 14.32 -15.97 5.88
C PHE A 103 12.85 -16.33 5.67
N ALA A 104 12.59 -17.29 4.78
CA ALA A 104 11.24 -17.79 4.55
C ALA A 104 10.70 -18.55 5.78
N ASN A 105 11.56 -19.28 6.49
CA ASN A 105 11.20 -19.97 7.74
C ASN A 105 10.83 -19.00 8.86
N ILE A 106 11.60 -17.91 9.04
CA ILE A 106 11.29 -16.86 10.02
C ILE A 106 9.92 -16.25 9.73
N GLN A 107 9.62 -15.95 8.46
CA GLN A 107 8.30 -15.45 8.07
C GLN A 107 7.20 -16.49 8.32
N GLY A 108 7.51 -17.76 8.06
CA GLY A 108 6.60 -18.90 8.26
C GLY A 108 6.30 -19.21 9.73
N GLN A 109 7.20 -18.86 10.66
CA GLN A 109 7.04 -19.15 12.11
C GLN A 109 5.73 -18.58 12.68
N ALA A 110 5.32 -17.40 12.22
CA ALA A 110 4.10 -16.75 12.67
C ALA A 110 2.81 -17.48 12.21
N GLY A 111 2.91 -18.39 11.24
CA GLY A 111 1.80 -19.21 10.77
C GLY A 111 0.67 -18.39 10.13
N MET A 112 1.01 -17.43 9.26
CA MET A 112 0.03 -16.54 8.63
C MET A 112 -0.85 -17.26 7.61
N ASN A 113 -2.17 -17.11 7.76
CA ASN A 113 -3.14 -17.63 6.80
C ASN A 113 -3.17 -16.74 5.53
N PRO A 114 -3.07 -17.31 4.32
CA PRO A 114 -2.97 -16.53 3.09
C PRO A 114 -4.25 -15.77 2.70
N ARG A 115 -5.44 -16.22 3.15
CA ARG A 115 -6.71 -15.59 2.79
C ARG A 115 -7.14 -14.53 3.79
N THR A 116 -6.96 -14.80 5.07
CA THR A 116 -7.41 -13.89 6.15
C THR A 116 -6.29 -13.01 6.69
N LEU A 117 -5.03 -13.31 6.34
CA LEU A 117 -3.81 -12.72 6.87
C LEU A 117 -3.61 -12.90 8.38
N LYS A 118 -4.47 -13.65 9.07
CA LYS A 118 -4.37 -13.83 10.53
C LYS A 118 -3.17 -14.71 10.88
N PHE A 119 -2.43 -14.34 11.91
CA PHE A 119 -1.40 -15.20 12.49
C PHE A 119 -1.99 -16.27 13.40
N ARG A 120 -1.15 -17.19 13.87
CA ARG A 120 -1.50 -18.08 14.97
C ARG A 120 -1.87 -17.25 16.23
N PRO A 121 -2.76 -17.77 17.10
CA PRO A 121 -3.28 -17.01 18.25
C PRO A 121 -2.21 -16.37 19.14
N SER A 122 -1.09 -17.07 19.37
CA SER A 122 0.05 -16.57 20.16
C SER A 122 0.65 -15.27 19.61
N TYR A 123 0.90 -15.22 18.29
CA TYR A 123 1.49 -14.05 17.63
C TYR A 123 0.46 -12.97 17.26
N GLU A 124 -0.80 -13.33 17.06
CA GLU A 124 -1.85 -12.37 16.67
C GLU A 124 -2.16 -11.36 17.79
N ALA A 125 -2.07 -11.77 19.07
CA ALA A 125 -2.27 -10.86 20.20
C ALA A 125 -1.15 -9.79 20.26
N ALA A 126 0.10 -10.21 20.12
CA ALA A 126 1.26 -9.31 20.07
C ALA A 126 1.20 -8.36 18.86
N TYR A 127 0.82 -8.88 17.68
CA TYR A 127 0.62 -8.05 16.49
C TYR A 127 -0.50 -7.02 16.69
N ALA A 128 -1.62 -7.40 17.32
CA ALA A 128 -2.73 -6.49 17.59
C ALA A 128 -2.32 -5.35 18.52
N ALA A 129 -1.56 -5.65 19.59
CA ALA A 129 -1.03 -4.64 20.51
C ALA A 129 -0.04 -3.68 19.81
N TYR A 130 0.86 -4.23 18.98
CA TYR A 130 1.79 -3.46 18.16
C TYR A 130 1.07 -2.48 17.22
N ILE A 131 0.07 -2.96 16.48
CA ILE A 131 -0.71 -2.13 15.55
C ILE A 131 -1.52 -1.07 16.28
N GLN A 132 -2.13 -1.41 17.42
CA GLN A 132 -2.95 -0.47 18.20
C GLN A 132 -2.14 0.76 18.65
N ARG A 133 -0.89 0.57 19.07
CA ARG A 133 0.00 1.68 19.46
C ARG A 133 0.42 2.51 18.24
N ASP A 134 0.78 1.86 17.13
CA ASP A 134 1.30 2.52 15.93
C ASP A 134 0.19 3.22 15.10
N SER A 135 -1.08 2.82 15.21
CA SER A 135 -2.20 3.40 14.44
C SER A 135 -2.92 4.56 15.13
N LEU A 136 -2.77 4.72 16.44
CA LEU A 136 -3.56 5.66 17.25
C LEU A 136 -3.54 7.11 16.74
N HIS A 137 -2.36 7.69 16.48
CA HIS A 137 -2.24 9.06 15.98
C HIS A 137 -2.85 9.23 14.59
N ARG A 138 -2.73 8.21 13.73
CA ARG A 138 -3.26 8.22 12.38
C ARG A 138 -4.78 8.16 12.38
N THR A 139 -5.34 7.30 13.22
CA THR A 139 -6.79 7.18 13.40
C THR A 139 -7.38 8.48 13.95
N ARG A 140 -6.73 9.12 14.94
CA ARG A 140 -7.13 10.44 15.45
C ARG A 140 -7.14 11.51 14.36
N PHE A 141 -6.06 11.59 13.58
CA PHE A 141 -5.97 12.53 12.47
C PHE A 141 -7.05 12.27 11.41
N CYS A 142 -7.32 11.00 11.09
CA CYS A 142 -8.36 10.63 10.16
C CYS A 142 -9.76 11.03 10.66
N PHE A 143 -10.06 10.83 11.94
CA PHE A 143 -11.32 11.27 12.53
C PHE A 143 -11.43 12.80 12.55
N PHE A 144 -10.34 13.50 12.86
CA PHE A 144 -10.32 14.96 12.84
C PHE A 144 -10.59 15.51 11.43
N MET A 145 -9.89 14.98 10.41
CA MET A 145 -10.13 15.37 9.02
C MET A 145 -11.56 15.04 8.58
N GLY A 146 -12.06 13.84 8.94
CA GLY A 146 -13.42 13.42 8.65
C GLY A 146 -14.46 14.34 9.29
N ALA A 147 -14.28 14.69 10.58
CA ALA A 147 -15.13 15.64 11.29
C ALA A 147 -15.08 17.02 10.63
N ALA A 148 -13.89 17.58 10.38
CA ALA A 148 -13.76 18.92 9.81
C ALA A 148 -14.35 19.02 8.40
N ALA A 149 -14.02 18.07 7.52
CA ALA A 149 -14.51 18.08 6.13
C ALA A 149 -16.01 17.81 6.05
N LEU A 150 -16.52 16.86 6.85
CA LEU A 150 -17.95 16.54 6.86
C LEU A 150 -18.75 17.68 7.50
N SER A 151 -18.29 18.26 8.61
CA SER A 151 -18.92 19.46 9.20
C SER A 151 -18.96 20.61 8.21
N PHE A 152 -17.85 20.90 7.51
CA PHE A 152 -17.81 21.96 6.51
C PHE A 152 -18.80 21.71 5.38
N TYR A 153 -18.79 20.49 4.81
CA TYR A 153 -19.71 20.11 3.75
C TYR A 153 -21.18 20.23 4.17
N LEU A 154 -21.52 19.73 5.36
CA LEU A 154 -22.90 19.74 5.86
C LEU A 154 -23.37 21.13 6.26
N TRP A 155 -22.50 21.93 6.88
CA TRP A 155 -22.78 23.33 7.18
C TRP A 155 -23.01 24.14 5.91
N TYR A 156 -22.19 23.94 4.88
CA TYR A 156 -22.35 24.60 3.60
C TYR A 156 -23.63 24.18 2.89
N ASP A 157 -23.95 22.87 2.86
CA ASP A 157 -25.16 22.36 2.24
C ASP A 157 -26.44 22.82 2.97
N ALA A 158 -26.41 22.97 4.30
CA ALA A 158 -27.54 23.48 5.08
C ALA A 158 -27.89 24.94 4.77
N GLN A 159 -26.95 25.73 4.25
CA GLN A 159 -27.20 27.10 3.82
C GLN A 159 -27.81 27.19 2.41
N GLN A 160 -27.84 26.08 1.67
CA GLN A 160 -28.35 26.06 0.30
C GLN A 160 -29.87 25.93 0.25
N PRO A 161 -30.54 26.59 -0.71
CA PRO A 161 -32.00 26.48 -0.88
C PRO A 161 -32.46 25.06 -1.26
N SER A 162 -31.54 24.20 -1.71
CA SER A 162 -31.76 22.77 -1.98
C SER A 162 -31.91 21.91 -0.72
N TYR A 163 -31.59 22.43 0.47
CA TYR A 163 -31.72 21.71 1.73
C TYR A 163 -33.19 21.67 2.17
N GLN A 164 -33.95 20.70 1.66
CA GLN A 164 -35.36 20.54 2.00
C GLN A 164 -35.71 19.07 2.24
N ALA A 165 -36.24 18.76 3.43
CA ALA A 165 -36.71 17.43 3.80
C ALA A 165 -38.11 17.14 3.20
N THR A 166 -38.18 16.92 1.89
CA THR A 166 -39.46 16.85 1.15
C THR A 166 -40.04 15.43 1.01
N ALA A 167 -39.37 14.38 1.48
CA ALA A 167 -39.82 12.99 1.31
C ALA A 167 -41.07 12.63 2.13
N ASN A 168 -42.18 12.31 1.45
CA ASN A 168 -43.26 11.48 2.01
C ASN A 168 -42.87 10.01 1.81
N MET A 169 -42.67 9.28 2.92
CA MET A 169 -42.49 7.82 2.91
C MET A 169 -43.37 7.25 4.02
N HIS A 170 -44.20 6.25 3.70
CA HIS A 170 -45.20 5.67 4.61
C HIS A 170 -44.62 5.08 5.90
N PHE A 171 -43.33 4.77 5.96
CA PHE A 171 -42.67 4.19 7.14
C PHE A 171 -42.02 5.21 8.08
N TRP A 172 -41.90 6.49 7.67
CA TRP A 172 -41.41 7.61 8.49
C TRP A 172 -42.54 8.60 8.84
N THR A 173 -43.79 8.14 8.82
CA THR A 173 -44.92 8.93 9.34
C THR A 173 -44.97 8.77 10.85
N PHE A 174 -44.27 9.65 11.56
CA PHE A 174 -44.42 9.73 13.01
C PHE A 174 -45.70 10.49 13.33
N GLU A 175 -46.73 9.78 13.79
CA GLU A 175 -47.94 10.38 14.36
C GLU A 175 -47.71 10.89 15.80
N SER A 176 -46.54 10.60 16.40
CA SER A 176 -46.15 11.16 17.69
C SER A 176 -45.59 12.58 17.52
N GLY A 177 -46.30 13.58 18.05
CA GLY A 177 -46.10 14.99 17.83
C GLY A 177 -44.68 15.56 18.04
N ASN A 178 -44.47 16.72 17.41
CA ASN A 178 -43.35 17.67 17.50
C ASN A 178 -42.03 17.37 16.77
N VAL A 179 -41.81 16.20 16.16
CA VAL A 179 -40.59 15.97 15.35
C VAL A 179 -40.88 16.26 13.88
N THR A 180 -40.32 17.35 13.35
CA THR A 180 -40.41 17.66 11.93
C THR A 180 -39.38 16.86 11.12
N ARG A 181 -39.65 16.60 9.84
CA ARG A 181 -38.70 15.88 8.97
C ARG A 181 -37.42 16.67 8.71
N LYS A 182 -37.49 18.01 8.84
CA LYS A 182 -36.32 18.88 8.85
C LYS A 182 -35.44 18.56 10.05
N ASP A 183 -36.02 18.39 11.24
CA ASP A 183 -35.28 18.00 12.45
C ASP A 183 -34.58 16.65 12.26
N MET A 184 -35.19 15.72 11.53
CA MET A 184 -34.56 14.43 11.21
C MET A 184 -33.35 14.58 10.27
N LEU A 185 -33.47 15.43 9.23
CA LEU A 185 -32.36 15.73 8.33
C LEU A 185 -31.23 16.47 9.07
N ASP A 186 -31.58 17.38 9.97
CA ASP A 186 -30.65 18.12 10.83
C ASP A 186 -29.93 17.17 11.81
N VAL A 187 -30.65 16.27 12.48
CA VAL A 187 -30.07 15.24 13.36
C VAL A 187 -29.12 14.32 12.59
N LEU A 188 -29.50 13.83 11.41
CA LEU A 188 -28.62 13.02 10.56
C LEU A 188 -27.37 13.80 10.12
N SER A 189 -27.52 15.12 9.89
CA SER A 189 -26.42 16.01 9.51
C SER A 189 -25.47 16.28 10.69
N ILE A 190 -25.95 16.27 11.92
CA ILE A 190 -25.11 16.44 13.12
C ILE A 190 -24.45 15.11 13.54
N LEU A 191 -25.17 13.99 13.42
CA LEU A 191 -24.75 12.69 13.93
C LEU A 191 -23.46 12.17 13.25
N GLY A 192 -23.29 12.41 11.96
CA GLY A 192 -22.08 12.02 11.22
C GLY A 192 -20.81 12.65 11.79
N PRO A 193 -20.67 13.99 11.78
CA PRO A 193 -19.54 14.67 12.39
C PRO A 193 -19.38 14.39 13.90
N ALA A 194 -20.50 14.32 14.64
CA ALA A 194 -20.47 14.01 16.06
C ALA A 194 -19.88 12.61 16.34
N ALA A 195 -20.14 11.62 15.48
CA ALA A 195 -19.55 10.29 15.60
C ALA A 195 -18.02 10.33 15.45
N PHE A 196 -17.48 11.13 14.53
CA PHE A 196 -16.04 11.33 14.40
C PHE A 196 -15.44 12.04 15.62
N LEU A 197 -16.08 13.11 16.11
CA LEU A 197 -15.62 13.83 17.32
C LEU A 197 -15.67 12.94 18.56
N CYS A 198 -16.74 12.18 18.74
CA CYS A 198 -16.87 11.17 19.79
C CYS A 198 -15.73 10.15 19.68
N GLY A 199 -15.40 9.71 18.46
CA GLY A 199 -14.24 8.88 18.20
C GLY A 199 -12.92 9.47 18.68
N ILE A 200 -12.67 10.74 18.42
CA ILE A 200 -11.47 11.43 18.93
C ILE A 200 -11.46 11.41 20.46
N CYS A 201 -12.54 11.83 21.11
CA CYS A 201 -12.67 11.84 22.57
C CYS A 201 -12.42 10.44 23.17
N LEU A 202 -13.02 9.41 22.59
CA LEU A 202 -12.85 8.02 23.03
C LEU A 202 -11.41 7.52 22.83
N THR A 203 -10.70 8.00 21.81
CA THR A 203 -9.28 7.64 21.62
C THR A 203 -8.32 8.40 22.52
N ILE A 204 -8.70 9.55 23.08
CA ILE A 204 -7.86 10.33 24.01
C ILE A 204 -7.76 9.61 25.36
N LEU A 205 -8.85 8.96 25.80
CA LEU A 205 -8.93 8.26 27.07
C LEU A 205 -8.21 6.89 27.01
N PRO A 206 -7.07 6.71 27.69
CA PRO A 206 -6.26 5.49 27.56
C PRO A 206 -6.98 4.25 28.11
N CYS A 207 -7.83 4.41 29.13
CA CYS A 207 -8.63 3.31 29.69
C CYS A 207 -9.65 2.75 28.67
N LEU A 208 -10.26 3.61 27.86
CA LEU A 208 -11.26 3.21 26.87
C LEU A 208 -10.60 2.59 25.64
N VAL A 209 -9.44 3.07 25.23
CA VAL A 209 -8.64 2.49 24.14
C VAL A 209 -8.20 1.06 24.49
N SER A 210 -7.78 0.82 25.74
CA SER A 210 -7.45 -0.52 26.23
C SER A 210 -8.67 -1.44 26.26
N ARG A 211 -9.81 -0.95 26.77
CA ARG A 211 -11.04 -1.73 26.96
C ARG A 211 -11.78 -2.07 25.67
N PHE A 212 -11.95 -1.10 24.77
CA PHE A 212 -12.73 -1.30 23.53
C PHE A 212 -11.89 -1.82 22.36
N ARG A 213 -10.56 -1.77 22.44
CA ARG A 213 -9.62 -1.95 21.32
C ARG A 213 -9.90 -0.99 20.17
N LEU A 214 -8.88 -0.26 19.73
CA LEU A 214 -8.99 0.80 18.72
C LEU A 214 -9.71 0.38 17.44
N GLU A 215 -9.55 -0.88 17.04
CA GLU A 215 -10.17 -1.45 15.84
C GLU A 215 -11.71 -1.54 15.89
N ARG A 216 -12.28 -1.92 17.03
CA ARG A 216 -13.74 -2.00 17.19
C ARG A 216 -14.36 -0.60 17.23
N LEU A 217 -13.65 0.34 17.86
CA LEU A 217 -14.02 1.74 17.88
C LEU A 217 -14.06 2.31 16.45
N THR A 218 -13.01 2.08 15.64
CA THR A 218 -12.99 2.50 14.23
C THR A 218 -14.13 1.87 13.45
N PHE A 219 -14.38 0.57 13.63
CA PHE A 219 -15.48 -0.13 12.96
C PHE A 219 -16.84 0.53 13.26
N GLY A 220 -17.11 0.81 14.54
CA GLY A 220 -18.34 1.46 14.98
C GLY A 220 -18.52 2.87 14.39
N ILE A 221 -17.49 3.71 14.50
CA ILE A 221 -17.56 5.11 14.02
C ILE A 221 -17.77 5.17 12.51
N PHE A 222 -16.97 4.44 11.73
CA PHE A 222 -17.12 4.43 10.28
C PHE A 222 -18.46 3.81 9.85
N GLY A 223 -18.95 2.80 10.57
CA GLY A 223 -20.28 2.23 10.36
C GLY A 223 -21.40 3.24 10.61
N THR A 224 -21.34 3.99 11.71
CA THR A 224 -22.31 5.05 12.03
C THR A 224 -22.27 6.16 10.99
N VAL A 225 -21.08 6.68 10.63
CA VAL A 225 -20.95 7.73 9.62
C VAL A 225 -21.50 7.26 8.27
N ALA A 226 -21.15 6.05 7.82
CA ALA A 226 -21.68 5.50 6.59
C ALA A 226 -23.22 5.39 6.63
N LEU A 227 -23.78 4.89 7.72
CA LEU A 227 -25.22 4.78 7.89
C LEU A 227 -25.91 6.15 7.83
N THR A 228 -25.36 7.18 8.47
CA THR A 228 -25.91 8.54 8.41
C THR A 228 -25.93 9.09 6.99
N LEU A 229 -24.87 8.89 6.21
CA LEU A 229 -24.78 9.31 4.81
C LEU A 229 -25.77 8.55 3.92
N ILE A 230 -25.95 7.24 4.16
CA ILE A 230 -26.91 6.41 3.40
C ILE A 230 -28.35 6.84 3.69
N LEU A 231 -28.70 7.08 4.95
CA LEU A 231 -30.04 7.49 5.37
C LEU A 231 -30.36 8.93 4.95
N ARG A 232 -29.36 9.81 4.89
CA ARG A 232 -29.54 11.20 4.47
C ARG A 232 -30.03 11.33 3.02
N LYS A 233 -29.60 10.42 2.14
CA LYS A 233 -29.98 10.43 0.71
C LYS A 233 -31.49 10.37 0.47
N PRO A 234 -32.24 9.36 0.96
CA PRO A 234 -33.69 9.29 0.77
C PRO A 234 -34.44 10.40 1.50
N VAL A 235 -33.97 10.84 2.68
CA VAL A 235 -34.62 11.88 3.49
C VAL A 235 -34.56 13.25 2.80
N GLY A 236 -33.39 13.62 2.26
CA GLY A 236 -33.18 14.87 1.54
C GLY A 236 -33.48 14.81 0.03
N ARG A 237 -33.92 13.66 -0.50
CA ARG A 237 -34.14 13.40 -1.94
C ARG A 237 -32.96 13.81 -2.84
N TYR A 238 -31.74 13.61 -2.37
CA TYR A 238 -30.54 13.91 -3.17
C TYR A 238 -30.45 12.95 -4.38
N LYS A 239 -30.10 13.51 -5.54
CA LYS A 239 -29.87 12.75 -6.79
C LYS A 239 -28.42 12.31 -6.92
N GLY A 240 -28.21 11.15 -7.53
CA GLY A 240 -26.87 10.68 -7.90
C GLY A 240 -26.10 10.00 -6.76
N PRO A 241 -24.82 9.68 -6.99
CA PRO A 241 -24.01 8.95 -6.03
C PRO A 241 -23.65 9.79 -4.80
N VAL A 242 -23.60 9.14 -3.65
CA VAL A 242 -23.10 9.68 -2.39
C VAL A 242 -21.57 9.67 -2.44
N LEU A 243 -20.98 10.70 -3.05
CA LEU A 243 -19.53 10.87 -3.14
C LEU A 243 -18.81 10.78 -1.78
N PRO A 244 -19.34 11.35 -0.67
CA PRO A 244 -18.75 11.17 0.66
C PRO A 244 -18.60 9.69 1.07
N LEU A 245 -19.49 8.80 0.64
CA LEU A 245 -19.43 7.36 0.96
C LEU A 245 -18.24 6.68 0.26
N VAL A 246 -17.96 7.06 -0.99
CA VAL A 246 -16.79 6.58 -1.74
C VAL A 246 -15.51 7.08 -1.09
N ILE A 247 -15.46 8.35 -0.71
CA ILE A 247 -14.31 8.95 -0.02
C ILE A 247 -14.10 8.28 1.34
N LEU A 248 -15.16 7.86 2.04
CA LEU A 248 -15.10 7.12 3.30
C LEU A 248 -14.44 5.74 3.18
N MET A 249 -14.53 5.09 2.01
CA MET A 249 -13.85 3.80 1.76
C MET A 249 -12.33 3.94 1.76
N ILE A 250 -11.81 5.11 1.38
CA ILE A 250 -10.38 5.39 1.31
C ILE A 250 -9.69 5.16 2.67
N PRO A 251 -10.10 5.81 3.78
CA PRO A 251 -9.47 5.59 5.07
C PRO A 251 -9.79 4.23 5.70
N ILE A 252 -10.95 3.61 5.40
CA ILE A 252 -11.30 2.27 5.88
C ILE A 252 -10.29 1.21 5.39
N PHE A 253 -9.90 1.30 4.12
CA PHE A 253 -8.97 0.36 3.49
C PHE A 253 -7.51 0.85 3.46
N GLY A 254 -7.24 2.14 3.68
CA GLY A 254 -5.89 2.69 3.49
C GLY A 254 -5.21 3.26 4.73
N MET A 255 -5.96 3.69 5.76
CA MET A 255 -5.41 4.56 6.83
C MET A 255 -5.56 4.01 8.24
N THR A 256 -6.73 3.48 8.55
CA THR A 256 -7.14 3.18 9.94
C THR A 256 -6.45 1.93 10.50
N ARG A 257 -5.68 1.22 9.67
CA ARG A 257 -4.89 0.02 10.01
C ARG A 257 -5.69 -1.10 10.64
N MET A 258 -7.02 -1.04 10.56
CA MET A 258 -7.94 -2.12 10.88
C MET A 258 -7.53 -3.39 10.12
N ARG A 259 -7.77 -4.57 10.69
CA ARG A 259 -7.39 -5.83 10.05
C ARG A 259 -8.29 -6.09 8.85
N PHE A 260 -7.72 -6.77 7.86
CA PHE A 260 -8.27 -6.99 6.54
C PHE A 260 -9.67 -7.57 6.61
N ARG A 261 -9.87 -8.58 7.46
CA ARG A 261 -11.18 -9.19 7.68
C ARG A 261 -12.25 -8.17 8.10
N LEU A 262 -11.94 -7.29 9.06
CA LEU A 262 -12.92 -6.33 9.58
C LEU A 262 -13.17 -5.18 8.59
N SER A 263 -12.14 -4.71 7.87
CA SER A 263 -12.32 -3.75 6.77
C SER A 263 -13.18 -4.31 5.65
N CYS A 264 -12.99 -5.58 5.27
CA CYS A 264 -13.83 -6.25 4.28
C CYS A 264 -15.29 -6.39 4.74
N ILE A 265 -15.51 -6.81 5.99
CA ILE A 265 -16.86 -6.91 6.55
C ILE A 265 -17.54 -5.54 6.53
N LEU A 266 -16.85 -4.49 6.96
CA LEU A 266 -17.39 -3.13 6.97
C LEU A 266 -17.69 -2.61 5.55
N GLY A 267 -16.78 -2.82 4.59
CA GLY A 267 -16.98 -2.39 3.21
C GLY A 267 -18.19 -3.06 2.56
N TRP A 268 -18.31 -4.38 2.71
CA TRP A 268 -19.47 -5.13 2.20
C TRP A 268 -20.76 -4.82 2.96
N SER A 269 -20.70 -4.57 4.27
CA SER A 269 -21.89 -4.15 5.01
C SER A 269 -22.39 -2.80 4.51
N ILE A 270 -21.51 -1.83 4.27
CA ILE A 270 -21.90 -0.52 3.71
C ILE A 270 -22.53 -0.68 2.32
N PHE A 271 -21.93 -1.51 1.46
CA PHE A 271 -22.48 -1.83 0.14
C PHE A 271 -23.90 -2.43 0.22
N LEU A 272 -24.08 -3.47 1.05
CA LEU A 272 -25.38 -4.14 1.21
C LEU A 272 -26.42 -3.22 1.85
N THR A 273 -26.05 -2.48 2.89
CA THR A 273 -26.91 -1.50 3.55
C THR A 273 -27.34 -0.41 2.59
N TYR A 274 -26.43 0.10 1.74
CA TYR A 274 -26.79 1.07 0.70
C TYR A 274 -27.82 0.50 -0.27
N PHE A 275 -27.53 -0.67 -0.87
CA PHE A 275 -28.42 -1.29 -1.84
C PHE A 275 -29.82 -1.54 -1.28
N THR A 276 -29.90 -2.12 -0.07
CA THR A 276 -31.16 -2.43 0.60
C THR A 276 -31.94 -1.17 0.93
N ILE A 277 -31.32 -0.17 1.56
CA ILE A 277 -32.02 1.06 1.96
C ILE A 277 -32.50 1.85 0.74
N GLN A 278 -31.68 2.00 -0.31
CA GLN A 278 -32.11 2.75 -1.50
C GLN A 278 -33.22 2.03 -2.29
N THR A 279 -33.18 0.70 -2.35
CA THR A 279 -34.23 -0.09 -3.02
C THR A 279 -35.56 -0.02 -2.27
N ILE A 280 -35.52 -0.16 -0.94
CA ILE A 280 -36.72 -0.03 -0.09
C ILE A 280 -37.27 1.40 -0.17
N ALA A 281 -36.41 2.41 -0.07
CA ALA A 281 -36.79 3.81 -0.20
C ALA A 281 -37.48 4.08 -1.56
N ARG A 282 -36.97 3.51 -2.65
CA ARG A 282 -37.60 3.65 -3.98
C ARG A 282 -38.99 3.02 -4.02
N ALA A 283 -39.14 1.81 -3.49
CA ALA A 283 -40.41 1.08 -3.50
C ALA A 283 -41.51 1.79 -2.69
N GLN A 284 -41.12 2.66 -1.75
CA GLN A 284 -42.03 3.37 -0.85
C GLN A 284 -42.25 4.84 -1.24
N LEU A 285 -41.66 5.31 -2.33
CA LEU A 285 -41.91 6.64 -2.89
C LEU A 285 -43.11 6.60 -3.84
N ASP A 286 -43.96 7.63 -3.79
CA ASP A 286 -45.05 7.82 -4.75
C ASP A 286 -44.52 7.83 -6.20
N ASP A 287 -45.26 7.25 -7.15
CA ASP A 287 -44.85 7.09 -8.56
C ASP A 287 -44.36 8.40 -9.22
N ALA A 288 -45.02 9.53 -8.92
CA ALA A 288 -44.63 10.85 -9.44
C ALA A 288 -43.28 11.33 -8.89
N THR A 289 -42.95 10.96 -7.65
CA THR A 289 -41.69 11.31 -6.98
C THR A 289 -40.59 10.31 -7.35
N ALA A 290 -40.91 9.02 -7.43
CA ALA A 290 -40.01 7.95 -7.84
C ALA A 290 -39.49 8.13 -9.28
N LYS A 291 -40.29 8.76 -10.17
CA LYS A 291 -39.86 9.18 -11.52
C LYS A 291 -38.86 10.35 -11.51
N LYS A 292 -38.92 11.22 -10.51
CA LYS A 292 -38.03 12.39 -10.41
C LYS A 292 -36.76 12.10 -9.62
N TRP A 293 -36.69 11.02 -8.85
CA TRP A 293 -35.50 10.58 -8.11
C TRP A 293 -34.59 9.68 -8.97
N ASP A 294 -33.71 8.89 -8.35
CA ASP A 294 -32.84 7.93 -9.05
C ASP A 294 -33.65 6.73 -9.56
N SER A 295 -33.42 6.33 -10.82
CA SER A 295 -34.03 5.14 -11.41
C SER A 295 -33.49 3.86 -10.78
N GLN A 296 -34.18 2.73 -10.97
CA GLN A 296 -33.68 1.44 -10.47
C GLN A 296 -32.35 1.05 -11.14
N SER A 297 -32.17 1.40 -12.43
CA SER A 297 -30.90 1.26 -13.13
C SER A 297 -29.82 2.13 -12.48
N ASP A 298 -30.12 3.38 -12.12
CA ASP A 298 -29.15 4.27 -11.47
C ASP A 298 -28.72 3.75 -10.09
N ILE A 299 -29.66 3.22 -9.28
CA ILE A 299 -29.34 2.64 -7.97
C ILE A 299 -28.43 1.43 -8.12
N ILE A 300 -28.74 0.53 -9.06
CA ILE A 300 -27.92 -0.65 -9.36
C ILE A 300 -26.52 -0.20 -9.83
N TYR A 301 -26.46 0.75 -10.75
CA TYR A 301 -25.21 1.28 -11.30
C TYR A 301 -24.33 1.92 -10.21
N GLN A 302 -24.90 2.78 -9.36
CA GLN A 302 -24.19 3.40 -8.24
C GLN A 302 -23.71 2.35 -7.23
N THR A 303 -24.54 1.36 -6.93
CA THR A 303 -24.20 0.24 -6.04
C THR A 303 -23.01 -0.53 -6.60
N ILE A 304 -23.04 -0.88 -7.90
CA ILE A 304 -21.91 -1.55 -8.57
C ILE A 304 -20.64 -0.71 -8.43
N ASN A 305 -20.69 0.61 -8.70
CA ASN A 305 -19.53 1.50 -8.53
C ASN A 305 -18.97 1.51 -7.10
N TYR A 306 -19.81 1.38 -6.07
CA TYR A 306 -19.34 1.20 -4.69
C TYR A 306 -18.71 -0.17 -4.48
N GLY A 307 -19.28 -1.23 -5.05
CA GLY A 307 -18.68 -2.57 -5.05
C GLY A 307 -17.27 -2.57 -5.66
N ILE A 308 -17.08 -1.84 -6.77
CA ILE A 308 -15.76 -1.65 -7.39
C ILE A 308 -14.79 -0.97 -6.42
N SER A 309 -15.26 0.09 -5.75
CA SER A 309 -14.46 0.83 -4.76
C SER A 309 -14.06 -0.05 -3.57
N VAL A 310 -14.96 -0.92 -3.11
CA VAL A 310 -14.69 -1.92 -2.06
C VAL A 310 -13.65 -2.93 -2.52
N ILE A 311 -13.78 -3.52 -3.71
CA ILE A 311 -12.81 -4.50 -4.21
C ILE A 311 -11.42 -3.87 -4.42
N GLY A 312 -11.36 -2.68 -5.03
CA GLY A 312 -10.11 -1.93 -5.18
C GLY A 312 -9.47 -1.61 -3.83
N GLY A 313 -10.28 -1.22 -2.84
CA GLY A 313 -9.87 -1.05 -1.45
C GLY A 313 -9.33 -2.34 -0.82
N MET A 314 -10.01 -3.47 -1.01
CA MET A 314 -9.59 -4.78 -0.50
C MET A 314 -8.23 -5.20 -1.05
N VAL A 315 -7.98 -5.07 -2.36
CA VAL A 315 -6.70 -5.44 -2.98
C VAL A 315 -5.57 -4.55 -2.44
N SER A 316 -5.82 -3.25 -2.32
CA SER A 316 -4.84 -2.30 -1.77
C SER A 316 -4.55 -2.62 -0.30
N HIS A 317 -5.59 -2.82 0.51
CA HIS A 317 -5.45 -3.11 1.94
C HIS A 317 -4.76 -4.44 2.21
N TYR A 318 -5.08 -5.48 1.43
CA TYR A 318 -4.43 -6.79 1.52
C TYR A 318 -2.92 -6.65 1.33
N ARG A 319 -2.47 -5.91 0.31
CA ARG A 319 -1.05 -5.67 0.06
C ARG A 319 -0.39 -4.91 1.22
N GLN A 320 -1.02 -3.85 1.72
CA GLN A 320 -0.47 -3.05 2.82
C GLN A 320 -0.40 -3.83 4.13
N GLU A 321 -1.44 -4.60 4.48
CA GLU A 321 -1.41 -5.44 5.69
C GLU A 321 -0.40 -6.57 5.57
N LEU A 322 -0.28 -7.19 4.39
CA LEU A 322 0.73 -8.20 4.14
C LEU A 322 2.16 -7.65 4.36
N LEU A 323 2.44 -6.43 3.90
CA LEU A 323 3.71 -5.74 4.16
C LEU A 323 3.93 -5.47 5.66
N ARG A 324 2.88 -5.03 6.38
CA ARG A 324 2.95 -4.82 7.84
C ARG A 324 3.25 -6.11 8.59
N ARG A 325 2.55 -7.19 8.25
CA ARG A 325 2.70 -8.52 8.86
C ARG A 325 4.06 -9.14 8.53
N ARG A 326 4.55 -9.01 7.29
CA ARG A 326 5.91 -9.40 6.92
C ARG A 326 6.96 -8.70 7.79
N ASN A 327 6.82 -7.37 7.94
CA ASN A 327 7.76 -6.59 8.75
C ASN A 327 7.67 -6.95 10.24
N PHE A 328 6.48 -7.31 10.74
CA PHE A 328 6.32 -7.81 12.11
C PHE A 328 6.96 -9.18 12.30
N ALA A 329 6.77 -10.11 11.36
CA ALA A 329 7.36 -11.44 11.43
C ALA A 329 8.90 -11.38 11.45
N LEU A 330 9.52 -10.43 10.72
CA LEU A 330 10.96 -10.22 10.78
C LEU A 330 11.47 -9.67 12.12
N LYS A 331 10.61 -9.16 13.01
CA LYS A 331 10.98 -8.76 14.36
C LYS A 331 10.96 -9.93 15.36
N LEU A 332 10.34 -11.06 14.99
CA LEU A 332 10.32 -12.25 15.84
C LEU A 332 11.72 -12.85 15.94
N PRO A 333 12.16 -13.32 17.12
CA PRO A 333 13.52 -13.80 17.33
C PRO A 333 13.91 -14.89 16.32
N PHE A 334 15.19 -14.90 15.93
CA PHE A 334 15.72 -15.88 15.00
C PHE A 334 15.77 -17.22 15.73
N THR A 335 14.87 -18.15 15.41
CA THR A 335 14.89 -19.48 16.02
C THR A 335 16.08 -20.28 15.47
N GLY A 336 17.16 -20.33 16.25
CA GLY A 336 18.34 -21.16 16.00
C GLY A 336 18.09 -22.64 16.26
N LEU A 337 19.18 -23.39 16.48
CA LEU A 337 19.13 -24.84 16.79
C LEU A 337 18.63 -25.13 18.23
N THR A 338 18.52 -24.10 19.07
CA THR A 338 18.16 -24.18 20.49
C THR A 338 17.16 -23.07 20.87
N ASP A 339 16.18 -23.39 21.71
CA ASP A 339 15.18 -22.43 22.23
C ASP A 339 15.81 -21.33 23.11
N ASP A 340 17.05 -21.52 23.58
CA ASP A 340 17.79 -20.55 24.38
C ASP A 340 18.40 -19.38 23.55
N ASP A 341 18.32 -19.40 22.21
CA ASP A 341 18.82 -18.33 21.33
C ASP A 341 17.79 -17.19 21.13
N LEU A 342 16.73 -17.15 21.95
CA LEU A 342 15.63 -16.17 21.87
C LEU A 342 16.02 -14.79 22.44
N GLU A 343 17.14 -14.21 22.02
CA GLU A 343 17.40 -12.81 22.38
C GLU A 343 16.52 -11.86 21.54
N PRO A 344 15.79 -10.92 22.19
CA PRO A 344 15.00 -9.94 21.47
C PRO A 344 15.93 -9.02 20.67
N MET A 345 15.60 -8.79 19.39
CA MET A 345 16.41 -7.90 18.54
C MET A 345 16.48 -6.50 19.14
N GLN A 346 17.69 -6.03 19.46
CA GLN A 346 17.92 -4.67 19.95
C GLN A 346 17.68 -3.66 18.81
N MET A 347 16.56 -2.93 18.88
CA MET A 347 16.10 -2.02 17.83
C MET A 347 16.57 -0.56 18.02
N ASP A 348 17.23 -0.23 19.13
CA ASP A 348 17.40 1.16 19.55
C ASP A 348 18.28 1.98 18.60
N LYS A 349 19.31 1.36 18.03
CA LYS A 349 20.21 1.97 17.04
C LYS A 349 19.57 2.12 15.65
N PHE A 350 18.54 1.32 15.34
CA PHE A 350 17.87 1.29 14.02
C PHE A 350 16.54 2.07 14.01
N ARG A 351 16.36 2.98 14.97
CA ARG A 351 15.16 3.81 15.09
C ARG A 351 15.00 4.69 13.85
N LYS A 352 13.79 4.65 13.26
CA LYS A 352 13.39 5.45 12.09
C LYS A 352 13.73 6.94 12.20
N ARG A 353 13.59 7.52 13.40
CA ARG A 353 13.83 8.95 13.65
C ARG A 353 15.33 9.30 13.62
N SER A 354 16.21 8.34 13.93
CA SER A 354 17.65 8.52 13.80
C SER A 354 18.06 8.42 12.33
N LEU A 355 17.66 7.35 11.63
CA LEU A 355 18.16 7.04 10.28
C LEU A 355 17.52 7.85 9.14
N MET A 356 16.30 8.40 9.32
CA MET A 356 15.54 9.01 8.22
C MET A 356 15.07 10.43 8.53
N ARG A 357 14.95 11.25 7.48
CA ARG A 357 14.31 12.56 7.55
C ARG A 357 12.79 12.41 7.67
N ARG A 358 12.14 13.18 8.54
CA ARG A 358 10.71 13.04 8.85
C ARG A 358 9.79 13.35 7.67
N THR A 359 10.14 14.31 6.82
CA THR A 359 9.27 14.82 5.75
C THR A 359 9.44 14.07 4.44
N THR A 360 10.67 13.84 4.02
CA THR A 360 10.99 13.17 2.74
C THR A 360 11.08 11.65 2.86
N LEU A 361 11.14 11.13 4.10
CA LEU A 361 11.48 9.74 4.43
C LEU A 361 12.84 9.25 3.92
N SER A 362 13.65 10.12 3.31
CA SER A 362 14.97 9.75 2.81
C SER A 362 15.91 9.39 3.96
N PHE A 363 16.80 8.43 3.72
CA PHE A 363 17.90 8.18 4.65
C PHE A 363 18.78 9.44 4.77
N LYS A 364 19.35 9.66 5.94
CA LYS A 364 20.29 10.77 6.16
C LYS A 364 21.62 10.53 5.44
N ASN A 365 22.05 9.28 5.36
CA ASN A 365 23.23 8.85 4.61
C ASN A 365 22.88 8.65 3.12
N ASP A 366 23.60 9.36 2.25
CA ASP A 366 23.38 9.36 0.79
C ASP A 366 23.64 8.00 0.14
N GLN A 367 24.63 7.23 0.61
CA GLN A 367 24.98 5.93 0.03
C GLN A 367 23.88 4.89 0.30
N VAL A 368 23.33 4.91 1.53
CA VAL A 368 22.21 4.04 1.91
C VAL A 368 20.95 4.43 1.12
N GLU A 369 20.69 5.72 0.92
CA GLU A 369 19.56 6.18 0.10
C GLU A 369 19.72 5.73 -1.36
N ASP A 370 20.91 5.85 -1.95
CA ASP A 370 21.16 5.44 -3.34
C ASP A 370 20.95 3.94 -3.55
N LEU A 371 21.43 3.12 -2.62
CA LEU A 371 21.23 1.67 -2.62
C LEU A 371 19.74 1.30 -2.52
N PHE A 372 19.02 1.95 -1.59
CA PHE A 372 17.58 1.74 -1.45
C PHE A 372 16.80 2.21 -2.69
N TYR A 373 17.17 3.36 -3.26
CA TYR A 373 16.52 3.95 -4.44
C TYR A 373 16.52 2.97 -5.61
N ARG A 374 17.66 2.34 -5.88
CA ARG A 374 17.82 1.38 -6.99
C ARG A 374 16.97 0.13 -6.81
N HIS A 375 16.83 -0.35 -5.57
CA HIS A 375 16.10 -1.58 -5.26
C HIS A 375 14.61 -1.38 -4.91
N TRP A 376 14.16 -0.13 -4.75
CA TRP A 376 12.81 0.24 -4.28
C TRP A 376 11.66 -0.55 -4.92
N TYR A 377 11.65 -0.64 -6.25
CA TYR A 377 10.56 -1.29 -6.97
C TYR A 377 10.74 -2.82 -7.07
N LEU A 378 11.89 -3.37 -6.65
CA LEU A 378 12.23 -4.79 -6.67
C LEU A 378 12.16 -5.43 -5.27
N ILE A 379 12.09 -4.62 -4.21
CA ILE A 379 12.16 -5.09 -2.82
C ILE A 379 11.02 -6.03 -2.41
N ASP A 380 9.83 -5.89 -3.00
CA ASP A 380 8.71 -6.77 -2.70
C ASP A 380 8.66 -8.08 -3.52
N PRO A 381 8.96 -8.10 -4.85
CA PRO A 381 9.02 -9.36 -5.62
C PRO A 381 10.29 -10.16 -5.33
N PHE A 382 11.40 -9.49 -4.97
CA PHE A 382 12.69 -10.12 -4.70
C PHE A 382 13.21 -9.69 -3.31
N PRO A 383 12.48 -10.04 -2.22
CA PRO A 383 12.78 -9.57 -0.88
C PRO A 383 14.15 -10.01 -0.37
N PHE A 384 14.66 -11.15 -0.82
CA PHE A 384 15.87 -11.78 -0.30
C PHE A 384 17.08 -11.64 -1.22
N GLU A 385 16.92 -10.99 -2.38
CA GLU A 385 18.03 -10.81 -3.32
C GLU A 385 18.85 -9.57 -2.98
N ASN A 386 20.15 -9.58 -3.33
CA ASN A 386 21.02 -8.44 -3.08
C ASN A 386 20.56 -7.23 -3.93
N PRO A 387 20.41 -6.03 -3.34
CA PRO A 387 20.06 -4.80 -4.06
C PRO A 387 20.92 -4.50 -5.29
N ASN A 388 22.18 -4.92 -5.28
CA ASN A 388 23.14 -4.66 -6.33
C ASN A 388 23.12 -5.69 -7.47
N ALA A 389 22.30 -6.74 -7.39
CA ALA A 389 22.21 -7.74 -8.44
C ALA A 389 21.51 -7.16 -9.68
N ALA A 390 22.30 -6.75 -10.68
CA ALA A 390 21.80 -6.12 -11.91
C ALA A 390 20.83 -7.02 -12.70
N SER A 391 20.96 -8.35 -12.59
CA SER A 391 20.08 -9.32 -13.25
C SER A 391 18.60 -9.18 -12.85
N LEU A 392 18.30 -8.63 -11.67
CA LEU A 392 16.94 -8.37 -11.22
C LEU A 392 16.22 -7.33 -12.10
N HIS A 393 16.98 -6.41 -12.70
CA HIS A 393 16.47 -5.33 -13.52
C HIS A 393 16.01 -5.79 -14.92
N LEU A 394 16.41 -6.98 -15.37
CA LEU A 394 15.85 -7.62 -16.58
C LEU A 394 14.37 -8.01 -16.39
N GLY A 395 13.97 -8.32 -15.15
CA GLY A 395 12.64 -8.82 -14.80
C GLY A 395 11.56 -7.75 -14.61
N VAL A 396 11.81 -6.49 -14.93
CA VAL A 396 10.91 -5.35 -14.65
C VAL A 396 9.46 -5.60 -15.11
N PHE A 397 9.27 -6.15 -16.31
CA PHE A 397 7.93 -6.40 -16.86
C PHE A 397 7.11 -7.35 -15.97
N ARG A 398 7.73 -8.36 -15.35
CA ARG A 398 7.04 -9.29 -14.44
C ARG A 398 6.45 -8.58 -13.23
N VAL A 399 7.07 -7.49 -12.79
CA VAL A 399 6.63 -6.69 -11.64
C VAL A 399 5.47 -5.76 -12.01
N LEU A 400 5.49 -5.21 -13.23
CA LEU A 400 4.53 -4.19 -13.66
C LEU A 400 3.33 -4.72 -14.46
N ARG A 401 3.37 -5.97 -14.96
CA ARG A 401 2.35 -6.52 -15.86
C ARG A 401 0.91 -6.37 -15.38
N PHE A 402 0.64 -6.63 -14.09
CA PHE A 402 -0.72 -6.55 -13.56
C PHE A 402 -1.21 -5.11 -13.40
N ALA A 403 -0.30 -4.16 -13.14
CA ALA A 403 -0.63 -2.74 -13.11
C ALA A 403 -0.97 -2.22 -14.52
N VAL A 404 -0.21 -2.65 -15.54
CA VAL A 404 -0.49 -2.32 -16.95
C VAL A 404 -1.81 -2.95 -17.41
N MET A 405 -2.00 -4.25 -17.20
CA MET A 405 -3.24 -4.94 -17.56
C MET A 405 -4.45 -4.30 -16.88
N GLY A 406 -4.35 -4.02 -15.58
CA GLY A 406 -5.43 -3.39 -14.84
C GLY A 406 -5.75 -1.99 -15.34
N LEU A 407 -4.74 -1.21 -15.73
CA LEU A 407 -4.94 0.11 -16.33
C LEU A 407 -5.60 0.02 -17.71
N VAL A 408 -5.16 -0.88 -18.57
CA VAL A 408 -5.76 -1.05 -19.91
C VAL A 408 -7.22 -1.45 -19.80
N ILE A 409 -7.54 -2.43 -18.94
CA ILE A 409 -8.94 -2.84 -18.70
C ILE A 409 -9.75 -1.67 -18.13
N ASP A 410 -9.20 -0.90 -17.19
CA ASP A 410 -9.86 0.27 -16.62
C ASP A 410 -10.17 1.33 -17.69
N GLN A 411 -9.23 1.62 -18.59
CA GLN A 411 -9.47 2.54 -19.70
C GLN A 411 -10.51 2.01 -20.70
N VAL A 412 -10.56 0.69 -20.92
CA VAL A 412 -11.61 0.06 -21.74
C VAL A 412 -12.97 0.22 -21.09
N ILE A 413 -13.10 -0.08 -19.81
CA ILE A 413 -14.35 0.09 -19.06
C ILE A 413 -14.82 1.54 -19.13
N LEU A 414 -13.92 2.50 -18.88
CA LEU A 414 -14.25 3.91 -18.92
C LEU A 414 -14.61 4.39 -20.34
N GLY A 415 -13.95 3.86 -21.39
CA GLY A 415 -14.29 4.17 -22.77
C GLY A 415 -15.68 3.65 -23.17
N VAL A 416 -16.09 2.48 -22.66
CA VAL A 416 -17.46 1.97 -22.82
C VAL A 416 -18.46 2.85 -22.06
N GLN A 417 -18.09 3.35 -20.87
CA GLN A 417 -18.94 4.28 -20.11
C GLN A 417 -19.09 5.64 -20.82
N ASP A 418 -18.03 6.15 -21.45
CA ASP A 418 -18.09 7.39 -22.22
C ASP A 418 -19.07 7.30 -23.39
N TYR A 419 -19.21 6.12 -24.01
CA TYR A 419 -20.24 5.91 -25.04
C TYR A 419 -21.65 6.13 -24.46
N LYS A 420 -21.93 5.61 -23.26
CA LYS A 420 -23.23 5.83 -22.60
C LYS A 420 -23.44 7.30 -22.20
N LEU A 421 -22.41 7.95 -21.69
CA LEU A 421 -22.52 9.27 -21.04
C LEU A 421 -22.37 10.45 -21.99
N LEU A 422 -21.64 10.27 -23.09
CA LEU A 422 -21.37 11.34 -24.06
C LEU A 422 -22.14 11.13 -25.35
N TRP A 423 -22.17 9.90 -25.89
CA TRP A 423 -22.73 9.62 -27.22
C TRP A 423 -24.24 9.41 -27.23
N LEU A 424 -24.76 8.51 -26.38
CA LEU A 424 -26.20 8.21 -26.33
C LEU A 424 -27.11 9.42 -26.03
N PRO A 425 -26.72 10.42 -25.20
CA PRO A 425 -27.55 11.60 -24.99
C PRO A 425 -27.77 12.46 -26.25
N GLY A 426 -26.81 12.44 -27.19
CA GLY A 426 -26.89 13.16 -28.46
C GLY A 426 -27.51 12.33 -29.60
N HIS A 427 -27.61 11.00 -29.46
CA HIS A 427 -28.03 10.10 -30.53
C HIS A 427 -28.97 8.97 -30.05
N PRO A 428 -30.26 8.98 -30.43
CA PRO A 428 -30.96 9.95 -31.29
C PRO A 428 -31.24 11.29 -30.58
N VAL A 429 -31.28 12.40 -31.34
CA VAL A 429 -31.48 13.75 -30.80
C VAL A 429 -32.85 13.85 -30.13
N LYS A 430 -32.86 13.88 -28.79
CA LYS A 430 -34.09 14.10 -28.00
C LYS A 430 -34.24 15.60 -27.72
N PRO A 431 -35.46 16.16 -27.72
CA PRO A 431 -35.71 17.59 -27.47
C PRO A 431 -35.32 18.07 -26.06
N LYS A 432 -34.90 17.16 -25.17
CA LYS A 432 -34.37 17.44 -23.82
C LYS A 432 -32.92 16.95 -23.64
N SER A 433 -32.21 16.69 -24.73
CA SER A 433 -30.81 16.28 -24.68
C SER A 433 -29.94 17.41 -24.11
N LEU A 434 -28.98 17.03 -23.27
CA LEU A 434 -28.07 17.96 -22.58
C LEU A 434 -26.95 18.48 -23.50
N PHE A 435 -26.77 17.84 -24.66
CA PHE A 435 -25.76 18.15 -25.66
C PHE A 435 -26.41 18.21 -27.04
N SER A 436 -25.95 19.11 -27.90
CA SER A 436 -26.20 18.99 -29.33
C SER A 436 -25.47 17.77 -29.91
N ALA A 437 -25.92 17.26 -31.06
CA ALA A 437 -25.29 16.11 -31.72
C ALA A 437 -23.78 16.33 -31.98
N ALA A 438 -23.40 17.53 -32.43
CA ALA A 438 -22.00 17.88 -32.67
C ALA A 438 -21.19 17.94 -31.37
N GLU A 439 -21.71 18.55 -30.30
CA GLU A 439 -21.01 18.60 -29.00
C GLU A 439 -20.82 17.21 -28.40
N SER A 440 -21.84 16.36 -28.50
CA SER A 440 -21.79 14.94 -28.09
C SER A 440 -20.69 14.18 -28.84
N GLU A 441 -20.60 14.34 -30.16
CA GLU A 441 -19.56 13.74 -30.99
C GLU A 441 -18.16 14.24 -30.62
N TYR A 442 -17.95 15.55 -30.51
CA TYR A 442 -16.66 16.12 -30.10
C TYR A 442 -16.25 15.68 -28.69
N ALA A 443 -17.20 15.61 -27.75
CA ALA A 443 -16.94 15.13 -26.39
C ALA A 443 -16.43 13.69 -26.40
N TYR A 444 -17.14 12.83 -27.14
CA TYR A 444 -16.84 11.40 -27.20
C TYR A 444 -15.50 11.15 -27.89
N VAL A 445 -15.25 11.79 -29.04
CA VAL A 445 -13.97 11.70 -29.75
C VAL A 445 -12.83 12.24 -28.89
N GLY A 446 -13.03 13.38 -28.20
CA GLY A 446 -12.06 13.93 -27.27
C GLY A 446 -11.72 12.97 -26.12
N ALA A 447 -12.74 12.31 -25.55
CA ALA A 447 -12.55 11.30 -24.51
C ALA A 447 -11.79 10.07 -25.04
N LEU A 448 -12.10 9.58 -26.24
CA LEU A 448 -11.37 8.48 -26.89
C LEU A 448 -9.90 8.83 -27.14
N ILE A 449 -9.61 10.03 -27.66
CA ILE A 449 -8.24 10.52 -27.88
C ILE A 449 -7.50 10.61 -26.55
N ALA A 450 -8.12 11.18 -25.52
CA ALA A 450 -7.51 11.27 -24.19
C ALA A 450 -7.13 9.87 -23.65
N ARG A 451 -8.03 8.88 -23.77
CA ARG A 451 -7.78 7.52 -23.25
C ARG A 451 -6.79 6.74 -24.09
N TYR A 452 -7.09 6.55 -25.37
CA TYR A 452 -6.37 5.62 -26.24
C TYR A 452 -5.24 6.30 -27.04
N GLY A 453 -5.35 7.60 -27.29
CA GLY A 453 -4.31 8.39 -27.95
C GLY A 453 -3.22 8.89 -26.98
N VAL A 454 -3.57 9.18 -25.73
CA VAL A 454 -2.63 9.74 -24.74
C VAL A 454 -2.38 8.79 -23.57
N ILE A 455 -3.40 8.46 -22.76
CA ILE A 455 -3.22 7.75 -21.49
C ILE A 455 -2.59 6.37 -21.69
N VAL A 456 -3.22 5.50 -22.48
CA VAL A 456 -2.72 4.12 -22.70
C VAL A 456 -1.31 4.11 -23.29
N PRO A 457 -0.99 4.85 -24.37
CA PRO A 457 0.36 4.93 -24.90
C PRO A 457 1.39 5.44 -23.90
N CYS A 458 1.06 6.44 -23.07
CA CYS A 458 1.98 6.97 -22.06
C CYS A 458 2.33 5.94 -20.96
N TYR A 459 1.39 5.10 -20.54
CA TYR A 459 1.68 4.04 -19.57
C TYR A 459 2.46 2.89 -20.21
N LEU A 460 2.19 2.56 -21.47
CA LEU A 460 2.98 1.57 -22.21
C LEU A 460 4.41 2.06 -22.43
N SER A 461 4.60 3.33 -22.82
CA SER A 461 5.92 3.93 -22.99
C SER A 461 6.70 3.97 -21.67
N MET A 462 6.03 4.19 -20.53
CA MET A 462 6.67 4.12 -19.20
C MET A 462 7.25 2.74 -18.92
N VAL A 463 6.51 1.66 -19.23
CA VAL A 463 6.99 0.29 -19.02
C VAL A 463 8.11 -0.06 -19.99
N LEU A 464 7.99 0.34 -21.25
CA LEU A 464 9.04 0.16 -22.26
C LEU A 464 10.32 0.90 -21.86
N PHE A 465 10.20 2.14 -21.37
CA PHE A 465 11.32 2.94 -20.91
C PHE A 465 12.04 2.30 -19.71
N MET A 466 11.29 1.82 -18.71
CA MET A 466 11.88 1.09 -17.59
C MET A 466 12.54 -0.22 -18.01
N HIS A 467 11.96 -0.93 -18.97
CA HIS A 467 12.54 -2.16 -19.51
C HIS A 467 13.86 -1.88 -20.24
N TRP A 468 13.87 -0.88 -21.13
CA TRP A 468 15.04 -0.47 -21.89
C TRP A 468 16.19 0.01 -20.99
N LEU A 469 15.90 0.84 -19.97
CA LEU A 469 16.93 1.26 -19.02
C LEU A 469 17.43 0.10 -18.15
N GLY A 470 16.55 -0.83 -17.78
CA GLY A 470 16.92 -2.02 -17.01
C GLY A 470 17.83 -2.98 -17.77
N THR A 471 17.57 -3.21 -19.07
CA THR A 471 18.44 -4.03 -19.93
C THR A 471 19.78 -3.35 -20.19
N ALA A 472 19.78 -2.03 -20.41
CA ALA A 472 20.98 -1.24 -20.58
C ALA A 472 21.86 -1.23 -19.31
N PHE A 473 21.24 -1.11 -18.13
CA PHE A 473 21.95 -1.21 -16.86
C PHE A 473 22.61 -2.57 -16.68
N TYR A 474 21.90 -3.65 -17.01
CA TYR A 474 22.44 -5.00 -16.96
C TYR A 474 23.62 -5.20 -17.93
N ALA A 475 23.50 -4.73 -19.17
CA ALA A 475 24.57 -4.81 -20.15
C ALA A 475 25.84 -4.08 -19.70
N LYS A 476 25.70 -2.87 -19.13
CA LYS A 476 26.83 -2.11 -18.59
C LYS A 476 27.45 -2.77 -17.36
N TRP A 477 26.63 -3.39 -16.51
CA TRP A 477 27.13 -4.16 -15.36
C TRP A 477 27.95 -5.37 -15.82
N LEU A 478 27.50 -6.08 -16.85
CA LEU A 478 28.24 -7.18 -17.44
C LEU A 478 29.57 -6.71 -18.05
N GLN A 479 29.55 -5.62 -18.83
CA GLN A 479 30.76 -5.02 -19.40
C GLN A 479 31.77 -4.62 -18.32
N LYS A 480 31.32 -4.00 -17.22
CA LYS A 480 32.21 -3.64 -16.12
C LYS A 480 32.86 -4.89 -15.49
N HIS A 481 32.10 -5.95 -15.31
CA HIS A 481 32.63 -7.20 -14.76
C HIS A 481 33.63 -7.86 -15.72
N ASP A 482 33.37 -7.80 -17.02
CA ASP A 482 34.29 -8.29 -18.04
C ASP A 482 35.56 -7.44 -18.11
N ASP A 483 35.45 -6.10 -18.05
CA ASP A 483 36.57 -5.15 -18.05
C ASP A 483 37.43 -5.27 -16.77
N ASP A 484 36.82 -5.42 -15.59
CA ASP A 484 37.53 -5.63 -14.33
C ASP A 484 38.31 -6.97 -14.39
N ASN A 485 37.70 -8.04 -14.90
CA ASN A 485 38.36 -9.33 -15.12
C ASN A 485 39.49 -9.22 -16.18
N LEU A 486 39.29 -8.45 -17.25
CA LEU A 486 40.29 -8.26 -18.30
C LEU A 486 41.49 -7.47 -17.79
N ASN A 487 41.24 -6.39 -17.03
CA ASN A 487 42.27 -5.55 -16.42
C ASN A 487 43.11 -6.34 -15.41
N GLU A 488 42.48 -7.21 -14.61
CA GLU A 488 43.15 -8.12 -13.66
C GLU A 488 43.96 -9.21 -14.41
N ALA A 489 43.47 -9.69 -15.55
CA ALA A 489 44.21 -10.61 -16.42
C ALA A 489 45.39 -9.93 -17.15
N THR A 490 45.26 -8.68 -17.61
CA THR A 490 46.34 -7.93 -18.24
C THR A 490 47.41 -7.46 -17.26
N HIS A 491 47.05 -7.18 -16.00
CA HIS A 491 48.04 -6.88 -14.95
C HIS A 491 48.94 -8.08 -14.60
N ASN A 492 48.49 -9.30 -14.91
CA ASN A 492 49.24 -10.54 -14.76
C ASN A 492 49.98 -10.97 -16.04
N ALA A 493 49.81 -10.24 -17.15
CA ALA A 493 50.33 -10.59 -18.47
C ALA A 493 51.08 -9.42 -19.14
N ASP A 494 51.77 -8.60 -18.35
CA ASP A 494 52.59 -7.50 -18.88
C ASP A 494 53.98 -8.01 -19.28
N ASP A 495 54.05 -8.67 -20.44
CA ASP A 495 55.23 -8.64 -21.30
C ASP A 495 54.80 -8.89 -22.76
N THR A 496 55.26 -8.00 -23.65
CA THR A 496 55.21 -8.05 -25.13
C THR A 496 54.00 -7.49 -25.92
N SER A 497 54.03 -6.17 -26.11
CA SER A 497 54.07 -5.49 -27.43
C SER A 497 52.78 -5.37 -28.29
N PRO A 498 52.80 -4.66 -29.45
CA PRO A 498 52.33 -3.28 -29.56
C PRO A 498 51.04 -3.11 -30.39
N VAL A 499 50.33 -2.01 -30.11
CA VAL A 499 49.08 -1.60 -30.75
C VAL A 499 49.30 -1.20 -32.22
N ALA A 500 48.75 -1.98 -33.14
CA ALA A 500 48.62 -1.62 -34.55
C ALA A 500 47.38 -0.75 -34.77
N LYS A 501 47.59 0.50 -35.21
CA LYS A 501 46.54 1.42 -35.68
C LYS A 501 46.15 1.06 -37.11
N LEU A 502 44.88 0.72 -37.35
CA LEU A 502 44.32 0.55 -38.70
C LEU A 502 43.47 1.78 -39.08
N SER A 503 43.81 2.35 -40.22
CA SER A 503 43.26 3.59 -40.80
C SER A 503 41.88 3.43 -41.43
N THR A 504 40.98 4.33 -41.02
CA THR A 504 40.02 5.11 -41.83
C THR A 504 39.58 4.56 -43.20
N LEU A 505 38.34 4.04 -43.24
CA LEU A 505 37.50 4.01 -44.44
C LEU A 505 36.52 5.19 -44.38
N GLU A 506 36.96 6.30 -44.97
CA GLU A 506 36.22 7.54 -45.11
C GLU A 506 35.42 7.48 -46.42
N GLN A 507 34.11 7.22 -46.33
CA GLN A 507 33.03 7.58 -47.28
C GLN A 507 31.80 6.65 -47.15
N VAL A 508 31.23 6.54 -45.95
CA VAL A 508 29.80 6.26 -45.81
C VAL A 508 29.17 7.36 -44.98
N SER A 509 28.88 8.44 -45.70
CA SER A 509 27.73 9.35 -45.60
C SER A 509 27.41 10.02 -44.25
N LYS A 510 27.09 11.32 -44.32
CA LYS A 510 26.63 12.17 -43.20
C LYS A 510 25.50 11.54 -42.36
N VAL A 511 24.76 10.56 -42.89
CA VAL A 511 23.77 9.77 -42.13
C VAL A 511 24.45 8.81 -41.15
N ALA A 512 25.52 8.09 -41.53
CA ALA A 512 26.25 7.25 -40.59
C ALA A 512 27.00 8.09 -39.55
N LEU A 513 27.46 9.30 -39.91
CA LEU A 513 28.03 10.27 -38.96
C LEU A 513 26.96 10.84 -38.01
N ASN A 514 25.76 11.15 -38.49
CA ASN A 514 24.66 11.62 -37.63
C ASN A 514 24.08 10.49 -36.76
N VAL A 515 23.99 9.27 -37.29
CA VAL A 515 23.58 8.07 -36.55
C VAL A 515 24.63 7.68 -35.52
N SER A 516 25.93 7.75 -35.85
CA SER A 516 27.00 7.51 -34.88
C SER A 516 27.10 8.61 -33.84
N ARG A 517 26.91 9.89 -34.21
CA ARG A 517 26.82 11.01 -33.25
C ARG A 517 25.60 10.88 -32.34
N TRP A 518 24.45 10.52 -32.89
CA TRP A 518 23.25 10.27 -32.09
C TRP A 518 23.40 9.06 -31.19
N LYS A 519 24.00 7.97 -31.69
CA LYS A 519 24.33 6.78 -30.90
C LYS A 519 25.32 7.13 -29.79
N HIS A 520 26.36 7.88 -30.08
CA HIS A 520 27.35 8.32 -29.09
C HIS A 520 26.73 9.24 -28.04
N TRP A 521 25.94 10.23 -28.45
CA TRP A 521 25.20 11.11 -27.54
C TRP A 521 24.21 10.31 -26.68
N ARG A 522 23.50 9.35 -27.28
CA ARG A 522 22.58 8.47 -26.56
C ARG A 522 23.33 7.59 -25.57
N ASP A 523 24.46 7.01 -25.96
CA ASP A 523 25.26 6.13 -25.12
C ASP A 523 25.96 6.95 -24.01
N GLU A 524 26.34 8.20 -24.26
CA GLU A 524 26.82 9.17 -23.26
C GLU A 524 25.71 9.55 -22.26
N LYS A 525 24.53 9.94 -22.75
CA LYS A 525 23.37 10.24 -21.88
C LYS A 525 22.90 9.01 -21.11
N LEU A 526 22.91 7.85 -21.72
CA LEU A 526 22.61 6.57 -21.07
C LEU A 526 23.63 6.30 -19.97
N THR A 527 24.93 6.43 -20.25
CA THR A 527 25.97 6.21 -19.24
C THR A 527 25.88 7.21 -18.10
N GLU A 528 25.55 8.48 -18.37
CA GLU A 528 25.24 9.50 -17.37
C GLU A 528 24.01 9.12 -16.53
N MET A 529 22.92 8.69 -17.17
CA MET A 529 21.69 8.25 -16.48
C MET A 529 21.93 7.03 -15.59
N LEU A 530 22.75 6.08 -16.05
CA LEU A 530 23.10 4.87 -15.30
C LEU A 530 24.07 5.19 -14.14
N ALA A 531 25.01 6.13 -14.33
CA ALA A 531 26.02 6.50 -13.34
C ALA A 531 25.52 7.51 -12.28
N ALA A 532 24.41 8.20 -12.53
CA ALA A 532 23.83 9.16 -11.60
C ALA A 532 23.49 8.55 -10.22
N LYS A 533 23.50 9.40 -9.17
CA LYS A 533 22.99 9.07 -7.83
C LYS A 533 21.52 8.61 -7.92
N GLY A 534 21.19 7.47 -7.33
CA GLY A 534 19.92 6.76 -7.48
C GLY A 534 19.75 5.94 -8.78
N GLY A 535 20.73 6.00 -9.69
CA GLY A 535 20.75 5.30 -10.99
C GLY A 535 19.61 5.67 -11.93
N TYR A 536 19.38 4.82 -12.92
CA TYR A 536 18.34 5.00 -13.94
C TYR A 536 16.91 5.04 -13.36
N VAL A 537 16.71 4.46 -12.18
CA VAL A 537 15.42 4.43 -11.49
C VAL A 537 14.94 5.84 -11.17
N LYS A 538 15.85 6.79 -10.93
CA LYS A 538 15.49 8.20 -10.71
C LYS A 538 14.81 8.81 -11.93
N TYR A 539 15.40 8.62 -13.11
CA TYR A 539 14.83 9.06 -14.38
C TYR A 539 13.52 8.36 -14.70
N ALA A 540 13.40 7.07 -14.38
CA ALA A 540 12.15 6.35 -14.53
C ALA A 540 11.02 6.91 -13.65
N GLN A 541 11.31 7.29 -12.39
CA GLN A 541 10.33 7.92 -11.50
C GLN A 541 9.91 9.31 -11.99
N TRP A 542 10.85 10.09 -12.53
CA TRP A 542 10.54 11.39 -13.13
C TRP A 542 9.66 11.24 -14.37
N TYR A 543 9.97 10.27 -15.25
CA TYR A 543 9.12 9.96 -16.40
C TYR A 543 7.73 9.48 -15.97
N SER A 544 7.61 8.64 -14.93
CA SER A 544 6.32 8.25 -14.36
C SER A 544 5.51 9.45 -13.85
N ALA A 545 6.17 10.45 -13.25
CA ALA A 545 5.53 11.70 -12.83
C ALA A 545 4.97 12.49 -14.03
N VAL A 546 5.69 12.56 -15.15
CA VAL A 546 5.20 13.19 -16.39
C VAL A 546 3.98 12.44 -16.96
N VAL A 547 4.02 11.10 -16.97
CA VAL A 547 2.88 10.28 -17.44
C VAL A 547 1.65 10.50 -16.57
N ILE A 548 1.80 10.60 -15.25
CA ILE A 548 0.70 10.94 -14.35
C ILE A 548 0.17 12.34 -14.62
N PHE A 549 1.06 13.31 -14.81
CA PHE A 549 0.69 14.68 -15.15
C PHE A 549 -0.20 14.72 -16.39
N LEU A 550 0.18 14.00 -17.46
CA LEU A 550 -0.64 13.89 -18.67
C LEU A 550 -1.99 13.22 -18.39
N HIS A 551 -2.01 12.09 -17.67
CA HIS A 551 -3.24 11.39 -17.34
C HIS A 551 -4.25 12.26 -16.57
N VAL A 552 -3.80 12.86 -15.47
CA VAL A 552 -4.65 13.70 -14.62
C VAL A 552 -5.09 14.96 -15.39
N SER A 553 -4.21 15.55 -16.20
CA SER A 553 -4.53 16.72 -17.02
C SER A 553 -5.59 16.40 -18.08
N CYS A 554 -5.53 15.24 -18.73
CA CYS A 554 -6.58 14.78 -19.65
C CYS A 554 -7.94 14.64 -18.94
N MET A 555 -7.97 14.01 -17.76
CA MET A 555 -9.21 13.87 -16.99
C MET A 555 -9.75 15.21 -16.48
N ALA A 556 -8.86 16.12 -16.06
CA ALA A 556 -9.19 17.49 -15.69
C ALA A 556 -9.79 18.28 -16.86
N ALA A 557 -9.17 18.21 -18.04
CA ALA A 557 -9.65 18.90 -19.24
C ALA A 557 -11.04 18.40 -19.66
N LEU A 558 -11.27 17.09 -19.65
CA LEU A 558 -12.60 16.51 -19.91
C LEU A 558 -13.63 17.02 -18.90
N LEU A 559 -13.32 16.97 -17.61
CA LEU A 559 -14.23 17.44 -16.57
C LEU A 559 -14.57 18.93 -16.73
N ILE A 560 -13.56 19.79 -16.96
CA ILE A 560 -13.76 21.23 -17.16
C ILE A 560 -14.64 21.47 -18.39
N TRP A 561 -14.36 20.79 -19.50
CA TRP A 561 -15.12 20.93 -20.73
C TRP A 561 -16.59 20.51 -20.54
N LEU A 562 -16.84 19.35 -19.93
CA LEU A 562 -18.21 18.89 -19.67
C LEU A 562 -18.95 19.83 -18.71
N THR A 563 -18.33 20.24 -17.60
CA THR A 563 -18.98 21.13 -16.63
C THR A 563 -19.28 22.49 -17.25
N ARG A 564 -18.41 22.99 -18.13
CA ARG A 564 -18.63 24.25 -18.87
C ARG A 564 -19.85 24.18 -19.78
N ASN A 565 -20.03 23.08 -20.51
CA ASN A 565 -21.15 22.97 -21.45
C ASN A 565 -22.48 22.61 -20.78
N THR A 566 -22.43 21.93 -19.63
CA THR A 566 -23.64 21.41 -18.97
C THR A 566 -24.13 22.24 -17.79
N HIS A 567 -23.28 23.10 -17.21
CA HIS A 567 -23.55 23.85 -15.98
C HIS A 567 -24.09 22.99 -14.82
N ALA A 568 -23.77 21.69 -14.81
CA ALA A 568 -24.34 20.68 -13.93
C ALA A 568 -23.26 19.79 -13.29
N PRO A 569 -23.55 19.16 -12.13
CA PRO A 569 -22.60 18.27 -11.46
C PRO A 569 -22.31 17.01 -12.29
N GLN A 570 -21.05 16.84 -12.69
CA GLN A 570 -20.58 15.71 -13.48
C GLN A 570 -19.96 14.63 -12.57
N ASN A 571 -20.78 14.01 -11.73
CA ASN A 571 -20.31 13.13 -10.64
C ASN A 571 -19.45 11.95 -11.11
N VAL A 572 -19.74 11.36 -12.28
CA VAL A 572 -18.96 10.23 -12.81
C VAL A 572 -17.57 10.68 -13.28
N TYR A 573 -17.49 11.77 -14.05
CA TYR A 573 -16.22 12.34 -14.50
C TYR A 573 -15.40 12.92 -13.34
N PHE A 574 -16.07 13.52 -12.36
CA PHE A 574 -15.42 13.96 -11.13
C PHE A 574 -14.86 12.78 -10.33
N MET A 575 -15.60 11.67 -10.21
CA MET A 575 -15.09 10.45 -9.60
C MET A 575 -13.91 9.87 -10.39
N GLY A 576 -13.96 9.89 -11.73
CA GLY A 576 -12.84 9.54 -12.60
C GLY A 576 -11.59 10.41 -12.35
N PHE A 577 -11.78 11.72 -12.20
CA PHE A 577 -10.72 12.66 -11.85
C PHE A 577 -10.12 12.37 -10.46
N LEU A 578 -10.96 12.19 -9.43
CA LEU A 578 -10.51 11.81 -8.09
C LEU A 578 -9.73 10.48 -8.10
N ASN A 579 -10.20 9.49 -8.85
CA ASN A 579 -9.51 8.22 -9.03
C ASN A 579 -8.15 8.41 -9.74
N SER A 580 -8.07 9.31 -10.73
CA SER A 580 -6.80 9.64 -11.41
C SER A 580 -5.78 10.30 -10.48
N LEU A 581 -6.22 11.18 -9.57
CA LEU A 581 -5.36 11.80 -8.55
C LEU A 581 -4.87 10.78 -7.52
N LEU A 582 -5.71 9.79 -7.21
CA LEU A 582 -5.43 8.77 -6.21
C LEU A 582 -4.64 7.59 -6.76
N PHE A 583 -4.67 7.40 -8.09
CA PHE A 583 -4.01 6.33 -8.79
C PHE A 583 -2.50 6.25 -8.48
N PRO A 584 -1.70 7.34 -8.54
CA PRO A 584 -0.28 7.33 -8.16
C PRO A 584 -0.01 6.79 -6.76
N HIS A 585 -0.94 7.02 -5.82
CA HIS A 585 -0.82 6.63 -4.42
C HIS A 585 -1.24 5.19 -4.12
N ARG A 586 -1.97 4.54 -5.04
CA ARG A 586 -2.44 3.15 -4.89
C ARG A 586 -1.89 2.19 -5.94
N SER A 587 -1.22 2.72 -6.95
CA SER A 587 -0.86 1.96 -8.14
C SER A 587 0.23 0.93 -7.86
N GLY A 588 0.10 -0.22 -8.52
CA GLY A 588 1.16 -1.22 -8.64
C GLY A 588 2.39 -0.74 -9.41
N PHE A 589 2.39 0.48 -9.98
CA PHE A 589 3.55 1.11 -10.64
C PHE A 589 4.66 1.55 -9.68
N ARG A 590 4.45 1.45 -8.35
CA ARG A 590 5.47 1.66 -7.31
C ARG A 590 6.18 3.01 -7.44
N ILE A 591 5.40 4.05 -7.62
CA ILE A 591 5.94 5.42 -7.63
C ILE A 591 6.26 5.83 -6.20
N ARG A 592 7.38 6.53 -6.00
CA ARG A 592 7.78 6.98 -4.67
C ARG A 592 6.86 8.08 -4.16
N PHE A 593 6.69 8.16 -2.83
CA PHE A 593 5.74 9.08 -2.19
C PHE A 593 6.03 10.54 -2.55
N VAL A 594 7.30 10.94 -2.63
CA VAL A 594 7.67 12.34 -2.94
C VAL A 594 7.19 12.75 -4.33
N TYR A 595 7.41 11.92 -5.37
CA TYR A 595 6.96 12.22 -6.72
C TYR A 595 5.45 12.13 -6.86
N ALA A 596 4.81 11.11 -6.26
CA ALA A 596 3.37 10.97 -6.28
C ALA A 596 2.69 12.18 -5.61
N SER A 597 3.15 12.58 -4.42
CA SER A 597 2.54 13.65 -3.62
C SER A 597 2.78 15.04 -4.20
N SER A 598 4.00 15.32 -4.68
CA SER A 598 4.29 16.63 -5.30
C SER A 598 3.52 16.83 -6.59
N THR A 599 3.44 15.81 -7.45
CA THR A 599 2.70 15.92 -8.72
C THR A 599 1.20 16.06 -8.50
N THR A 600 0.59 15.22 -7.66
CA THR A 600 -0.86 15.29 -7.41
C THR A 600 -1.26 16.55 -6.67
N LEU A 601 -0.43 17.07 -5.76
CA LEU A 601 -0.66 18.37 -5.13
C LEU A 601 -0.61 19.51 -6.14
N ALA A 602 0.43 19.56 -6.97
CA ALA A 602 0.57 20.61 -7.98
C ALA A 602 -0.60 20.59 -8.97
N LEU A 603 -1.00 19.40 -9.44
CA LEU A 603 -2.14 19.22 -10.33
C LEU A 603 -3.47 19.61 -9.66
N ALA A 604 -3.68 19.23 -8.40
CA ALA A 604 -4.87 19.60 -7.66
C ALA A 604 -4.99 21.13 -7.46
N VAL A 605 -3.91 21.79 -7.05
CA VAL A 605 -3.87 23.25 -6.89
C VAL A 605 -4.11 23.94 -8.24
N THR A 606 -3.47 23.47 -9.30
CA THR A 606 -3.65 24.01 -10.66
C THR A 606 -5.08 23.85 -11.14
N PHE A 607 -5.69 22.68 -10.92
CA PHE A 607 -7.08 22.42 -11.25
C PHE A 607 -8.04 23.32 -10.48
N ILE A 608 -7.87 23.45 -9.16
CA ILE A 608 -8.72 24.31 -8.31
C ILE A 608 -8.65 25.77 -8.77
N ALA A 609 -7.45 26.25 -9.12
CA ALA A 609 -7.23 27.60 -9.64
C ALA A 609 -7.88 27.80 -11.02
N ILE A 610 -7.68 26.86 -11.95
CA ILE A 610 -8.31 26.93 -13.29
C ILE A 610 -9.83 26.88 -13.17
N PHE A 611 -10.38 26.01 -12.32
CA PHE A 611 -11.83 25.93 -12.11
C PHE A 611 -12.37 27.25 -11.56
N ALA A 612 -11.70 27.85 -10.57
CA ALA A 612 -12.09 29.15 -10.05
C ALA A 612 -12.08 30.24 -11.14
N CYS A 613 -11.05 30.29 -11.98
CA CYS A 613 -10.93 31.34 -12.99
C CYS A 613 -11.85 31.14 -14.22
N VAL A 614 -12.06 29.90 -14.66
CA VAL A 614 -12.73 29.58 -15.94
C VAL A 614 -14.21 29.26 -15.76
N LEU A 615 -14.57 28.58 -14.67
CA LEU A 615 -15.91 28.03 -14.45
C LEU A 615 -16.68 28.77 -13.35
N ALA A 616 -15.99 29.36 -12.37
CA ALA A 616 -16.63 30.12 -11.30
C ALA A 616 -16.00 31.53 -11.10
N PRO A 617 -15.86 32.35 -12.16
CA PRO A 617 -15.50 33.76 -12.00
C PRO A 617 -16.52 34.50 -11.13
N ALA A 618 -16.16 35.67 -10.59
CA ALA A 618 -17.01 36.41 -9.64
C ALA A 618 -18.43 36.72 -10.16
N ASP A 619 -18.62 36.75 -11.47
CA ASP A 619 -19.90 37.00 -12.15
C ASP A 619 -20.65 35.70 -12.54
N ALA A 620 -20.16 34.53 -12.14
CA ALA A 620 -20.74 33.24 -12.51
C ALA A 620 -22.00 32.91 -11.70
N ASP A 621 -22.80 31.98 -12.25
CA ASP A 621 -23.99 31.47 -11.57
C ASP A 621 -23.64 30.95 -10.17
N HIS A 622 -24.51 31.26 -9.20
CA HIS A 622 -24.36 30.79 -7.82
C HIS A 622 -24.20 29.25 -7.74
N ALA A 623 -24.84 28.50 -8.65
CA ALA A 623 -24.73 27.05 -8.76
C ALA A 623 -23.30 26.57 -9.09
N LEU A 624 -22.56 27.29 -9.92
CA LEU A 624 -21.18 26.96 -10.29
C LEU A 624 -20.21 27.23 -9.13
N HIS A 625 -20.42 28.30 -8.37
CA HIS A 625 -19.67 28.56 -7.13
C HIS A 625 -19.90 27.46 -6.09
N VAL A 626 -21.14 27.01 -5.91
CA VAL A 626 -21.47 25.88 -5.03
C VAL A 626 -20.75 24.61 -5.46
N LEU A 627 -20.73 24.32 -6.76
CA LEU A 627 -20.04 23.16 -7.31
C LEU A 627 -18.52 23.24 -7.10
N TRP A 628 -17.92 24.42 -7.30
CA TRP A 628 -16.49 24.65 -7.09
C TRP A 628 -16.08 24.39 -5.64
N VAL A 629 -16.84 24.91 -4.66
CA VAL A 629 -16.57 24.68 -3.23
C VAL A 629 -16.62 23.18 -2.92
N GLN A 630 -17.67 22.49 -3.36
CA GLN A 630 -17.84 21.05 -3.13
C GLN A 630 -16.67 20.24 -3.72
N TYR A 631 -16.32 20.48 -4.99
CA TYR A 631 -15.23 19.77 -5.66
C TYR A 631 -13.89 20.06 -5.00
N THR A 632 -13.63 21.31 -4.61
CA THR A 632 -12.41 21.70 -3.90
C THR A 632 -12.27 20.96 -2.58
N THR A 633 -13.33 20.88 -1.76
CA THR A 633 -13.31 20.14 -0.49
C THR A 633 -12.98 18.65 -0.72
N TYR A 634 -13.63 18.01 -1.70
CA TYR A 634 -13.38 16.60 -2.00
C TYR A 634 -11.96 16.35 -2.51
N ILE A 635 -11.44 17.21 -3.39
CA ILE A 635 -10.07 17.11 -3.92
C ILE A 635 -9.06 17.21 -2.78
N VAL A 636 -9.20 18.21 -1.89
CA VAL A 636 -8.28 18.40 -0.76
C VAL A 636 -8.27 17.16 0.13
N VAL A 637 -9.43 16.62 0.50
CA VAL A 637 -9.51 15.41 1.33
C VAL A 637 -8.86 14.21 0.63
N VAL A 638 -9.16 13.98 -0.66
CA VAL A 638 -8.63 12.84 -1.42
C VAL A 638 -7.11 12.93 -1.59
N VAL A 639 -6.57 14.12 -1.89
CA VAL A 639 -5.12 14.32 -2.02
C VAL A 639 -4.41 14.07 -0.69
N VAL A 640 -4.92 14.62 0.42
CA VAL A 640 -4.30 14.38 1.73
C VAL A 640 -4.35 12.89 2.08
N LEU A 641 -5.50 12.22 1.93
CA LEU A 641 -5.60 10.79 2.17
C LEU A 641 -4.66 9.96 1.26
N GLY A 642 -4.53 10.32 -0.01
CA GLY A 642 -3.60 9.70 -0.96
C GLY A 642 -2.14 9.85 -0.51
N MET A 643 -1.74 11.05 -0.10
CA MET A 643 -0.40 11.30 0.43
C MET A 643 -0.08 10.38 1.61
N PHE A 644 -1.00 10.23 2.57
CA PHE A 644 -0.76 9.34 3.70
C PHE A 644 -0.64 7.86 3.32
N ILE A 645 -1.45 7.38 2.37
CA ILE A 645 -1.37 6.00 1.85
C ILE A 645 0.04 5.76 1.26
N SER A 646 0.51 6.66 0.39
CA SER A 646 1.83 6.52 -0.23
C SER A 646 2.98 6.68 0.77
N HIS A 647 2.85 7.60 1.73
CA HIS A 647 3.81 7.78 2.82
C HIS A 647 3.91 6.52 3.69
N GLU A 648 2.78 5.85 3.97
CA GLU A 648 2.77 4.58 4.69
C GLU A 648 3.51 3.49 3.92
N GLU A 649 3.20 3.31 2.64
CA GLU A 649 3.84 2.30 1.81
C GLU A 649 5.36 2.51 1.73
N GLU A 650 5.82 3.76 1.57
CA GLU A 650 7.25 4.09 1.59
C GLU A 650 7.90 3.84 2.95
N SER A 651 7.25 4.24 4.05
CA SER A 651 7.73 3.91 5.39
C SER A 651 7.84 2.39 5.60
N LEU A 652 6.87 1.58 5.14
CA LEU A 652 6.90 0.12 5.31
C LEU A 652 8.04 -0.54 4.54
N ARG A 653 8.29 -0.12 3.29
CA ARG A 653 9.40 -0.66 2.50
C ARG A 653 10.76 -0.24 3.04
N ARG A 654 10.91 1.00 3.53
CA ARG A 654 12.14 1.45 4.22
C ARG A 654 12.39 0.68 5.50
N THR A 655 11.35 0.46 6.30
CA THR A 655 11.45 -0.37 7.51
C THR A 655 11.90 -1.78 7.16
N PHE A 656 11.32 -2.36 6.11
CA PHE A 656 11.70 -3.69 5.64
C PHE A 656 13.17 -3.74 5.21
N PHE A 657 13.64 -2.73 4.49
CA PHE A 657 15.04 -2.65 4.06
C PHE A 657 16.01 -2.67 5.24
N ILE A 658 15.70 -1.92 6.31
CA ILE A 658 16.48 -1.90 7.55
C ILE A 658 16.42 -3.27 8.26
N LEU A 659 15.20 -3.80 8.47
CA LEU A 659 14.97 -5.10 9.11
C LEU A 659 15.67 -6.26 8.39
N LYS A 660 15.58 -6.27 7.05
CA LYS A 660 16.28 -7.23 6.20
C LYS A 660 17.78 -7.13 6.44
N SER A 661 18.35 -5.94 6.40
CA SER A 661 19.79 -5.72 6.55
C SER A 661 20.30 -6.23 7.90
N MET A 662 19.59 -5.95 9.00
CA MET A 662 19.92 -6.48 10.32
C MET A 662 19.88 -8.01 10.37
N ARG A 663 18.79 -8.61 9.88
CA ARG A 663 18.65 -10.07 9.81
C ARG A 663 19.73 -10.71 8.95
N THR A 664 20.21 -10.03 7.92
CA THR A 664 21.33 -10.51 7.11
C THR A 664 22.60 -10.63 7.93
N LEU A 665 22.92 -9.62 8.74
CA LEU A 665 24.12 -9.61 9.57
C LEU A 665 24.03 -10.65 10.69
N GLU A 666 22.88 -10.74 11.36
CA GLU A 666 22.61 -11.78 12.36
C GLU A 666 22.80 -13.18 11.76
N PHE A 667 22.20 -13.42 10.59
CA PHE A 667 22.35 -14.70 9.91
C PHE A 667 23.81 -14.98 9.54
N LYS A 668 24.55 -14.01 8.99
CA LYS A 668 25.97 -14.20 8.65
C LYS A 668 26.79 -14.57 9.88
N SER A 669 26.59 -13.86 10.99
CA SER A 669 27.24 -14.15 12.27
C SER A 669 26.90 -15.56 12.75
N TRP A 670 25.62 -15.89 12.80
CA TRP A 670 25.13 -17.21 13.19
C TRP A 670 25.68 -18.33 12.28
N PHE A 671 25.65 -18.12 10.95
CA PHE A 671 26.12 -19.10 9.97
C PHE A 671 27.62 -19.35 10.11
N HIS A 672 28.42 -18.31 10.31
CA HIS A 672 29.84 -18.47 10.62
C HIS A 672 30.07 -19.24 11.91
N THR A 673 29.29 -18.99 12.96
CA THR A 673 29.36 -19.76 14.22
C THR A 673 28.99 -21.23 14.00
N VAL A 674 27.91 -21.52 13.26
CA VAL A 674 27.50 -22.90 12.92
C VAL A 674 28.57 -23.62 12.08
N LEU A 675 29.23 -22.92 11.15
CA LEU A 675 30.33 -23.48 10.37
C LEU A 675 31.58 -23.79 11.22
N ARG A 676 31.80 -23.04 12.32
CA ARG A 676 32.87 -23.32 13.29
C ARG A 676 32.61 -24.55 14.15
N VAL A 677 31.35 -24.99 14.29
CA VAL A 677 31.02 -26.20 15.05
C VAL A 677 31.60 -27.43 14.33
N GLN A 678 32.60 -28.06 14.95
CA GLN A 678 33.32 -29.22 14.39
C GLN A 678 32.36 -30.33 13.93
N GLY A 679 32.69 -30.98 12.81
CA GLY A 679 31.85 -31.99 12.16
C GLY A 679 31.42 -33.15 13.07
N TRP A 680 32.22 -33.49 14.08
CA TRP A 680 31.87 -34.50 15.08
C TRP A 680 30.70 -34.09 15.99
N VAL A 681 30.63 -32.82 16.39
CA VAL A 681 29.51 -32.26 17.17
C VAL A 681 28.24 -32.24 16.31
N ARG A 682 28.36 -31.89 15.03
CA ARG A 682 27.25 -31.94 14.07
C ARG A 682 26.73 -33.36 13.85
N ALA A 683 27.62 -34.35 13.80
CA ALA A 683 27.24 -35.76 13.71
C ALA A 683 26.54 -36.26 14.99
N LYS A 684 27.00 -35.82 16.16
CA LYS A 684 26.39 -36.14 17.46
C LYS A 684 25.01 -35.50 17.64
N LEU A 685 24.84 -34.25 17.21
CA LEU A 685 23.54 -33.56 17.16
C LEU A 685 22.58 -34.22 16.16
N LYS A 686 23.06 -34.59 14.96
CA LYS A 686 22.26 -35.33 13.99
C LYS A 686 21.79 -36.68 14.55
N ARG A 687 22.64 -37.43 15.25
CA ARG A 687 22.24 -38.67 15.92
C ARG A 687 21.19 -38.42 17.00
N LYS A 688 21.42 -37.47 17.91
CA LYS A 688 20.43 -37.13 18.95
C LYS A 688 19.09 -36.67 18.36
N LEU A 689 19.12 -35.88 17.29
CA LEU A 689 17.91 -35.36 16.65
C LEU A 689 17.17 -36.45 15.85
N HIS A 690 17.91 -37.41 15.29
CA HIS A 690 17.36 -38.64 14.71
C HIS A 690 16.72 -39.52 15.78
N ASP A 691 17.37 -39.70 16.93
CA ASP A 691 16.83 -40.48 18.05
C ASP A 691 15.58 -39.83 18.65
N ILE A 692 15.55 -38.50 18.76
CA ILE A 692 14.36 -37.76 19.20
C ILE A 692 13.22 -37.89 18.18
N ARG A 693 13.50 -37.80 16.88
CA ARG A 693 12.47 -38.01 15.84
C ARG A 693 11.98 -39.45 15.78
N ALA A 694 12.86 -40.43 15.96
CA ALA A 694 12.49 -41.84 16.04
C ALA A 694 11.65 -42.14 17.29
N ARG A 695 11.86 -41.40 18.38
CA ARG A 695 10.99 -41.45 19.58
C ARG A 695 9.68 -40.70 19.42
N ARG A 696 9.59 -39.74 18.48
CA ARG A 696 8.39 -38.92 18.22
C ARG A 696 7.54 -39.45 17.07
N SER A 697 8.12 -40.26 16.17
CA SER A 697 7.39 -40.92 15.08
C SER A 697 6.30 -41.87 15.58
N ASP A 698 6.43 -42.38 16.80
CA ASP A 698 5.40 -43.19 17.45
C ASP A 698 4.18 -42.36 17.93
N LEU A 699 4.27 -41.02 17.92
CA LEU A 699 3.21 -40.08 18.30
C LEU A 699 2.62 -39.29 17.11
N ASP A 700 3.33 -39.20 15.98
CA ASP A 700 3.09 -38.23 14.92
C ASP A 700 2.14 -38.69 13.80
N GLU A 701 1.67 -39.94 13.80
CA GLU A 701 0.74 -40.44 12.76
C GLU A 701 -0.65 -39.75 12.82
N ALA A 702 -1.00 -39.14 13.95
CA ALA A 702 -2.18 -38.29 14.11
C ALA A 702 -1.98 -36.81 13.71
N LEU A 703 -0.74 -36.35 13.51
CA LEU A 703 -0.36 -34.96 13.18
C LEU A 703 -0.06 -34.73 11.69
N LEU A 704 -0.10 -35.79 10.87
CA LEU A 704 0.08 -35.77 9.41
C LEU A 704 -1.11 -35.18 8.63
N ALA A 705 -1.92 -34.32 9.25
CA ALA A 705 -2.77 -33.44 8.47
C ALA A 705 -1.87 -32.49 7.67
N PRO A 706 -2.04 -32.36 6.34
CA PRO A 706 -1.22 -31.45 5.55
C PRO A 706 -1.31 -30.07 6.19
N SER A 707 -0.17 -29.57 6.68
CA SER A 707 -0.12 -28.29 7.40
C SER A 707 -0.77 -27.24 6.51
N ALA A 708 -1.82 -26.58 7.00
CA ALA A 708 -2.52 -25.56 6.23
C ALA A 708 -1.50 -24.59 5.61
N PRO A 709 -1.68 -24.17 4.34
CA PRO A 709 -0.67 -23.39 3.65
C PRO A 709 -0.34 -22.12 4.44
N VAL A 710 0.90 -22.01 4.91
CA VAL A 710 1.42 -20.87 5.66
C VAL A 710 2.16 -19.93 4.70
N VAL A 711 1.98 -18.63 4.86
CA VAL A 711 2.76 -17.64 4.12
C VAL A 711 4.20 -17.61 4.65
N SER A 712 5.11 -18.32 3.96
CA SER A 712 6.56 -18.26 4.19
C SER A 712 7.27 -17.23 3.32
N ASN A 713 6.66 -16.83 2.19
CA ASN A 713 7.15 -15.75 1.34
C ASN A 713 5.96 -14.86 0.92
N ALA A 714 6.01 -13.57 1.26
CA ALA A 714 4.94 -12.62 0.94
C ALA A 714 4.83 -12.27 -0.55
N ALA A 715 5.90 -12.39 -1.33
CA ALA A 715 5.95 -12.00 -2.75
C ALA A 715 4.88 -12.68 -3.64
N PRO A 716 4.70 -14.02 -3.62
CA PRO A 716 3.67 -14.69 -4.43
C PRO A 716 2.25 -14.24 -4.10
N TYR A 717 1.96 -13.98 -2.82
CA TYR A 717 0.63 -13.53 -2.39
C TYR A 717 0.33 -12.08 -2.82
N MET A 718 1.33 -11.21 -2.92
CA MET A 718 1.15 -9.88 -3.52
C MET A 718 0.81 -9.96 -5.02
N ALA A 719 1.47 -10.86 -5.75
CA ALA A 719 1.17 -11.10 -7.16
C ALA A 719 -0.24 -11.70 -7.33
N GLN A 720 -0.63 -12.62 -6.44
CA GLN A 720 -1.96 -13.22 -6.43
C GLN A 720 -3.06 -12.19 -6.16
N ALA A 721 -2.88 -11.31 -5.17
CA ALA A 721 -3.82 -10.22 -4.89
C ALA A 721 -3.98 -9.29 -6.09
N SER A 722 -2.88 -8.95 -6.77
CA SER A 722 -2.91 -8.13 -7.98
C SER A 722 -3.66 -8.83 -9.13
N LYS A 723 -3.47 -10.15 -9.29
CA LYS A 723 -4.21 -10.96 -10.26
C LYS A 723 -5.71 -10.95 -9.97
N PHE A 724 -6.11 -11.13 -8.71
CA PHE A 724 -7.53 -11.07 -8.34
C PHE A 724 -8.15 -9.70 -8.56
N GLY A 725 -7.39 -8.62 -8.34
CA GLY A 725 -7.82 -7.26 -8.71
C GLY A 725 -8.13 -7.14 -10.20
N VAL A 726 -7.23 -7.60 -11.07
CA VAL A 726 -7.45 -7.60 -12.53
C VAL A 726 -8.65 -8.47 -12.91
N MET A 727 -8.80 -9.67 -12.33
CA MET A 727 -9.95 -10.53 -12.61
C MET A 727 -11.28 -9.89 -12.18
N SER A 728 -11.29 -9.14 -11.08
CA SER A 728 -12.49 -8.41 -10.64
C SER A 728 -12.89 -7.29 -11.59
N GLN A 729 -11.92 -6.63 -12.23
CA GLN A 729 -12.21 -5.66 -13.29
C GLN A 729 -12.86 -6.33 -14.51
N GLY A 730 -12.54 -7.59 -14.79
CA GLY A 730 -13.23 -8.37 -15.82
C GLY A 730 -14.74 -8.51 -15.55
N PHE A 731 -15.14 -8.74 -14.29
CA PHE A 731 -16.56 -8.75 -13.93
C PHE A 731 -17.22 -7.38 -14.12
N ASN A 732 -16.49 -6.30 -13.80
CA ASN A 732 -16.98 -4.94 -13.99
C ASN A 732 -17.19 -4.61 -15.47
N LEU A 733 -16.28 -5.05 -16.34
CA LEU A 733 -16.43 -4.91 -17.78
C LEU A 733 -17.74 -5.56 -18.27
N THR A 734 -18.03 -6.78 -17.81
CA THR A 734 -19.29 -7.46 -18.12
C THR A 734 -20.50 -6.66 -17.64
N ALA A 735 -20.47 -6.16 -16.40
CA ALA A 735 -21.58 -5.38 -15.84
C ALA A 735 -21.84 -4.07 -16.63
N VAL A 736 -20.77 -3.37 -17.01
CA VAL A 736 -20.86 -2.14 -17.82
C VAL A 736 -21.34 -2.44 -19.24
N LEU A 737 -20.89 -3.53 -19.86
CA LEU A 737 -21.37 -3.94 -21.19
C LEU A 737 -22.86 -4.26 -21.17
N VAL A 738 -23.33 -5.02 -20.18
CA VAL A 738 -24.78 -5.32 -20.02
C VAL A 738 -25.57 -4.02 -19.85
N ASP A 739 -25.09 -3.08 -19.05
CA ASP A 739 -25.75 -1.78 -18.83
C ASP A 739 -25.83 -0.94 -20.12
N VAL A 740 -24.75 -0.91 -20.93
CA VAL A 740 -24.76 -0.23 -22.22
C VAL A 740 -25.74 -0.89 -23.20
N ILE A 741 -25.74 -2.22 -23.28
CA ILE A 741 -26.68 -2.97 -24.15
C ILE A 741 -28.13 -2.70 -23.74
N MET A 742 -28.43 -2.74 -22.44
CA MET A 742 -29.77 -2.44 -21.95
C MET A 742 -30.18 -0.99 -22.23
N SER A 743 -29.25 -0.05 -22.08
CA SER A 743 -29.49 1.36 -22.37
C SER A 743 -29.72 1.60 -23.87
N SER A 744 -28.98 0.90 -24.75
CA SER A 744 -29.15 1.01 -26.20
C SER A 744 -30.42 0.32 -26.71
N LEU A 745 -30.91 -0.71 -26.02
CA LEU A 745 -32.19 -1.36 -26.33
C LEU A 745 -33.40 -0.51 -25.89
N GLN A 746 -33.21 0.38 -24.91
CA GLN A 746 -34.24 1.30 -24.43
C GLN A 746 -34.23 2.66 -25.14
N SER A 747 -33.11 3.03 -25.78
CA SER A 747 -32.96 4.24 -26.60
C SER A 747 -33.57 4.06 -27.98
#